data_AF-A0A962GQ34-F1
#
_entry.id   AF-A0A962GQ34-F1
#
_cell.length_a   1.000
_cell.length_b   1.000
_cell.length_c   1.000
_cell.angle_alpha   90.00
_cell.angle_beta   90.00
_cell.angle_gamma   90.00
#
_symmetry.space_group_name_H-M   'P 1'
#
loop_
_entity.id
_entity.type
_entity.pdbx_description
1 polymer ?
#
loop_
_entity_poly.entity_id
_entity_poly.type
_entity_poly.pdbx_seq_one_letter_code
_entity_poly.pdbx_strand_id
1 'polypeptide(L)'
;MSSPILAADRAPASLADDWLVALQAGRDARHFPRELSSHAVATLPARTMIGLEDSVLRALDRGEHEHFLLTWRRLEAAHLLAEARLQDIGQRLGVIGASAVVLQRHTEAVDTARARWDRLAAAAKPLLRRNAKQADALDADLRRLLDDRTADARTVMGLQAMPVRYLPATAGPLRSEATFVPDYLQGADNCANFDAPVETGAEAEISTEILAKAAELEFEYTRIYDFVRTGILTEWYPGSQRGALGTLRSGRGNDVDQASLLIALLRASGLRAAYVNGRVTASARTLAQTMAIPAAGVDALLHRALRPHEPIYEGTSEPVAFRFDYTWVVAQLSWDDYRGSAAQQHRGLTCVPLDTALKQHERDQNGSLFPSLGLDVDSFEASYLSSTPAQDPLAALMAMAEAWSGSQGQPLERWLNGRHVSEPPQGLIPPTLPFEIEGAIAVSEVLPAELEVSTQLTVSADDMPDLDVQVPASALTSGRLTVSFLPATWADQDLIARFGGLLDTPAYLVRFRPEVSLDGRSVAVGEPLAPGEWVSLRLRLPTGEDVVEVSQRLQVGGYAAVVLSQTGPVSSESLPPPLDSEPEAARLLANLGRRYYQQWNDDAHTLALLADETVVQPLPAVGFVLSQLDVERIEGLPLRISLDSVGLDAAMRVLAPLARNDLPADLLRLIALQGSTLEAR
;
A
#
# COMPACT_ATOMS: atom_id res chain seq x y z
N MET A 1 7.77 -15.30 -57.12
CA MET A 1 8.15 -16.08 -55.93
C MET A 1 8.69 -15.11 -54.90
N SER A 2 7.81 -14.59 -54.04
CA SER A 2 8.17 -13.64 -52.99
C SER A 2 7.19 -13.84 -51.84
N SER A 3 7.64 -14.48 -50.77
CA SER A 3 6.89 -14.61 -49.51
C SER A 3 7.18 -13.39 -48.64
N PRO A 4 6.18 -12.82 -47.93
CA PRO A 4 6.44 -11.84 -46.91
C PRO A 4 6.67 -12.49 -45.54
N ILE A 5 7.49 -11.78 -44.79
CA ILE A 5 8.02 -12.00 -43.45
C ILE A 5 6.88 -12.09 -42.42
N LEU A 6 6.95 -13.10 -41.54
CA LEU A 6 6.14 -13.24 -40.33
C LEU A 6 6.40 -12.05 -39.39
N ALA A 7 5.33 -11.31 -39.08
CA ALA A 7 5.32 -10.34 -38.00
C ALA A 7 5.38 -11.08 -36.65
N ALA A 8 6.19 -10.54 -35.74
CA ALA A 8 6.44 -11.05 -34.40
C ALA A 8 5.15 -11.19 -33.56
N ASP A 9 5.11 -12.26 -32.76
CA ASP A 9 4.15 -12.46 -31.66
C ASP A 9 4.06 -11.20 -30.79
N ARG A 10 2.89 -10.57 -30.78
CA ARG A 10 2.49 -9.65 -29.70
C ARG A 10 2.05 -10.51 -28.51
N ALA A 11 2.49 -10.12 -27.31
CA ALA A 11 1.99 -10.67 -26.05
C ALA A 11 0.45 -10.63 -25.98
N PRO A 12 -0.20 -11.59 -25.29
CA PRO A 12 -1.66 -11.68 -25.26
C PRO A 12 -2.27 -10.42 -24.62
N ALA A 13 -3.31 -9.87 -25.24
CA ALA A 13 -4.10 -8.77 -24.68
C ALA A 13 -4.61 -9.18 -23.29
N SER A 14 -4.11 -8.49 -22.27
CA SER A 14 -4.48 -8.73 -20.89
C SER A 14 -5.79 -8.01 -20.58
N LEU A 15 -6.52 -8.45 -19.56
CA LEU A 15 -7.71 -7.76 -19.02
C LEU A 15 -7.46 -6.25 -18.88
N ALA A 16 -6.25 -5.90 -18.49
CA ALA A 16 -5.78 -4.55 -18.21
C ALA A 16 -5.53 -3.67 -19.46
N ASP A 17 -5.36 -4.24 -20.66
CA ASP A 17 -5.28 -3.47 -21.91
C ASP A 17 -6.67 -2.95 -22.33
N ASP A 18 -7.73 -3.74 -22.11
CA ASP A 18 -9.11 -3.31 -22.32
C ASP A 18 -9.52 -2.23 -21.29
N TRP A 19 -9.05 -2.34 -20.04
CA TRP A 19 -9.21 -1.30 -19.01
C TRP A 19 -8.55 0.02 -19.41
N LEU A 20 -7.38 -0.03 -20.06
CA LEU A 20 -6.69 1.17 -20.51
C LEU A 20 -7.48 1.93 -21.58
N VAL A 21 -8.04 1.21 -22.56
CA VAL A 21 -8.90 1.83 -23.59
C VAL A 21 -10.09 2.53 -22.93
N ALA A 22 -10.70 1.92 -21.92
CA ALA A 22 -11.78 2.53 -21.15
C ALA A 22 -11.33 3.77 -20.34
N LEU A 23 -10.18 3.69 -19.66
CA LEU A 23 -9.60 4.82 -18.90
C LEU A 23 -9.20 6.00 -19.80
N GLN A 24 -8.61 5.73 -20.97
CA GLN A 24 -8.23 6.74 -21.95
C GLN A 24 -9.47 7.38 -22.59
N ALA A 25 -10.50 6.59 -22.89
CA ALA A 25 -11.79 7.12 -23.36
C ALA A 25 -12.47 8.03 -22.33
N GLY A 26 -12.23 7.83 -21.02
CA GLY A 26 -12.68 8.70 -19.94
C GLY A 26 -11.98 10.06 -19.85
N ARG A 27 -10.73 10.19 -20.35
CA ARG A 27 -10.03 11.49 -20.43
C ARG A 27 -10.47 12.34 -21.63
N ASP A 28 -10.99 11.72 -22.68
CA ASP A 28 -11.53 12.38 -23.88
C ASP A 28 -13.05 12.64 -23.82
N ALA A 29 -13.64 12.62 -22.62
CA ALA A 29 -15.08 12.84 -22.40
C ALA A 29 -15.58 14.26 -22.75
N ARG A 30 -14.71 15.16 -23.25
CA ARG A 30 -15.14 16.45 -23.81
C ARG A 30 -15.28 16.46 -25.33
N HIS A 31 -14.74 15.49 -26.08
CA HIS A 31 -14.65 15.60 -27.56
C HIS A 31 -15.08 14.35 -28.35
N PHE A 32 -15.66 13.32 -27.75
CA PHE A 32 -16.37 12.31 -28.53
C PHE A 32 -17.77 12.81 -28.93
N PRO A 33 -18.06 13.01 -30.23
CA PRO A 33 -19.41 13.27 -30.67
C PRO A 33 -20.27 12.02 -30.39
N ARG A 34 -21.52 12.26 -30.02
CA ARG A 34 -22.62 11.29 -29.88
C ARG A 34 -22.95 10.61 -31.22
N GLU A 35 -21.99 9.99 -31.88
CA GLU A 35 -22.23 9.22 -33.11
C GLU A 35 -22.45 7.74 -32.79
N LEU A 36 -23.72 7.43 -32.52
CA LEU A 36 -24.47 6.35 -33.16
C LEU A 36 -23.68 5.08 -33.52
N SER A 37 -23.39 4.25 -32.52
CA SER A 37 -23.56 2.80 -32.75
C SER A 37 -25.05 2.49 -32.64
N SER A 38 -25.55 1.57 -33.46
CA SER A 38 -26.92 1.05 -33.49
C SER A 38 -27.37 0.35 -32.19
N HIS A 39 -26.70 0.60 -31.07
CA HIS A 39 -26.87 0.00 -29.76
C HIS A 39 -27.56 0.93 -28.75
N ALA A 40 -28.06 2.09 -29.17
CA ALA A 40 -28.80 3.03 -28.32
C ALA A 40 -30.17 2.49 -27.82
N VAL A 41 -30.57 1.28 -28.22
CA VAL A 41 -31.74 0.56 -27.69
C VAL A 41 -31.34 -0.51 -26.66
N ALA A 42 -30.05 -0.84 -26.52
CA ALA A 42 -29.58 -2.08 -25.89
C ALA A 42 -29.11 -1.97 -24.43
N THR A 43 -28.99 -0.77 -23.85
CA THR A 43 -28.55 -0.55 -22.45
C THR A 43 -29.70 -0.34 -21.46
N LEU A 44 -30.93 -0.22 -21.93
CA LEU A 44 -32.10 0.04 -21.08
C LEU A 44 -32.50 -1.13 -20.15
N PRO A 45 -32.56 -2.41 -20.55
CA PRO A 45 -33.21 -3.44 -19.71
C PRO A 45 -32.56 -3.69 -18.35
N ALA A 46 -31.23 -3.83 -18.26
CA ALA A 46 -30.54 -4.25 -17.03
C ALA A 46 -30.67 -3.25 -15.87
N ARG A 47 -30.24 -1.99 -16.08
CA ARG A 47 -30.38 -0.90 -15.11
C ARG A 47 -31.84 -0.56 -14.80
N THR A 48 -32.75 -0.74 -15.76
CA THR A 48 -34.18 -0.56 -15.49
C THR A 48 -34.76 -1.68 -14.63
N MET A 49 -34.26 -2.92 -14.71
CA MET A 49 -34.88 -4.04 -14.02
C MET A 49 -34.70 -3.97 -12.50
N ILE A 50 -33.49 -3.68 -12.01
CA ILE A 50 -33.25 -3.42 -10.58
C ILE A 50 -34.07 -2.22 -10.10
N GLY A 51 -34.08 -1.13 -10.86
CA GLY A 51 -34.89 0.04 -10.52
C GLY A 51 -36.41 -0.22 -10.53
N LEU A 52 -36.88 -1.17 -11.34
CA LEU A 52 -38.26 -1.62 -11.39
C LEU A 52 -38.58 -2.53 -10.21
N GLU A 53 -37.71 -3.47 -9.86
CA GLU A 53 -37.80 -4.29 -8.63
C GLU A 53 -37.87 -3.38 -7.38
N ASP A 54 -37.02 -2.36 -7.28
CA ASP A 54 -37.07 -1.32 -6.23
C ASP A 54 -38.38 -0.54 -6.20
N SER A 55 -38.92 -0.26 -7.38
CA SER A 55 -40.19 0.48 -7.48
C SER A 55 -41.38 -0.42 -7.12
N VAL A 56 -41.30 -1.74 -7.38
CA VAL A 56 -42.26 -2.73 -6.89
C VAL A 56 -42.21 -2.80 -5.37
N LEU A 57 -41.02 -2.95 -4.78
CA LEU A 57 -40.82 -2.92 -3.32
C LEU A 57 -41.40 -1.65 -2.68
N ARG A 58 -41.04 -0.47 -3.20
CA ARG A 58 -41.56 0.82 -2.69
C ARG A 58 -43.07 0.95 -2.83
N ALA A 59 -43.67 0.42 -3.90
CA ALA A 59 -45.12 0.41 -4.08
C ALA A 59 -45.81 -0.48 -3.04
N LEU A 60 -45.21 -1.63 -2.71
CA LEU A 60 -45.67 -2.54 -1.67
C LEU A 60 -45.56 -1.90 -0.28
N ASP A 61 -44.42 -1.27 0.03
CA ASP A 61 -44.19 -0.50 1.27
C ASP A 61 -45.24 0.57 1.53
N ARG A 62 -45.63 1.29 0.47
CA ARG A 62 -46.60 2.39 0.56
C ARG A 62 -48.05 1.93 0.44
N GLY A 63 -48.30 0.64 0.17
CA GLY A 63 -49.63 0.10 -0.09
C GLY A 63 -50.30 0.67 -1.35
N GLU A 64 -49.51 1.17 -2.31
CA GLU A 64 -49.97 1.82 -3.54
C GLU A 64 -50.28 0.79 -4.63
N HIS A 65 -51.48 0.20 -4.58
CA HIS A 65 -51.85 -0.91 -5.47
C HIS A 65 -51.76 -0.59 -6.97
N GLU A 66 -52.19 0.61 -7.40
CA GLU A 66 -52.10 1.01 -8.81
C GLU A 66 -50.66 1.20 -9.28
N HIS A 67 -49.81 1.77 -8.40
CA HIS A 67 -48.38 1.93 -8.68
C HIS A 67 -47.67 0.57 -8.76
N PHE A 68 -48.04 -0.37 -7.90
CA PHE A 68 -47.58 -1.75 -7.96
C PHE A 68 -47.96 -2.40 -9.30
N LEU A 69 -49.23 -2.35 -9.73
CA LEU A 69 -49.67 -2.95 -10.98
C LEU A 69 -48.95 -2.37 -12.20
N LEU A 70 -48.76 -1.05 -12.24
CA LEU A 70 -48.03 -0.38 -13.32
C LEU A 70 -46.57 -0.82 -13.36
N THR A 71 -45.91 -0.84 -12.21
CA THR A 71 -44.48 -1.17 -12.12
C THR A 71 -44.24 -2.65 -12.38
N TRP A 72 -45.13 -3.53 -11.92
CA TRP A 72 -45.09 -4.96 -12.21
C TRP A 72 -45.19 -5.25 -13.72
N ARG A 73 -46.10 -4.59 -14.44
CA ARG A 73 -46.19 -4.75 -15.92
C ARG A 73 -44.93 -4.30 -16.63
N ARG A 74 -44.27 -3.25 -16.13
CA ARG A 74 -42.98 -2.79 -16.65
C ARG A 74 -41.88 -3.82 -16.38
N LEU A 75 -41.90 -4.44 -15.20
CA LEU A 75 -40.98 -5.51 -14.83
C LEU A 75 -41.17 -6.76 -15.72
N GLU A 76 -42.42 -7.16 -15.99
CA GLU A 76 -42.74 -8.25 -16.92
C GLU A 76 -42.27 -7.96 -18.37
N ALA A 77 -42.43 -6.73 -18.84
CA ALA A 77 -41.90 -6.31 -20.13
C ALA A 77 -40.36 -6.34 -20.16
N ALA A 78 -39.70 -5.96 -19.06
CA ALA A 78 -38.24 -6.04 -18.91
C ALA A 78 -37.76 -7.51 -18.92
N HIS A 79 -38.49 -8.41 -18.27
CA HIS A 79 -38.22 -9.85 -18.30
C HIS A 79 -38.29 -10.44 -19.73
N LEU A 80 -39.31 -10.10 -20.51
CA LEU A 80 -39.40 -10.58 -21.91
C LEU A 80 -38.23 -10.07 -22.77
N LEU A 81 -37.77 -8.84 -22.53
CA LEU A 81 -36.59 -8.29 -23.21
C LEU A 81 -35.30 -8.98 -22.75
N ALA A 82 -35.20 -9.33 -21.46
CA ALA A 82 -34.12 -10.12 -20.90
C ALA A 82 -34.03 -11.52 -21.53
N GLU A 83 -35.15 -12.23 -21.66
CA GLU A 83 -35.18 -13.53 -22.32
C GLU A 83 -34.73 -13.45 -23.79
N ALA A 84 -35.24 -12.45 -24.53
CA ALA A 84 -34.83 -12.24 -25.93
C ALA A 84 -33.32 -11.99 -26.04
N ARG A 85 -32.74 -11.24 -25.09
CA ARG A 85 -31.30 -10.98 -25.03
C ARG A 85 -30.49 -12.24 -24.74
N LEU A 86 -30.94 -13.08 -23.81
CA LEU A 86 -30.28 -14.35 -23.52
C LEU A 86 -30.33 -15.29 -24.74
N GLN A 87 -31.45 -15.33 -25.48
CA GLN A 87 -31.56 -16.10 -26.71
C GLN A 87 -30.60 -15.61 -27.81
N ASP A 88 -30.48 -14.29 -27.99
CA ASP A 88 -29.52 -13.67 -28.92
C ASP A 88 -28.08 -14.07 -28.59
N ILE A 89 -27.71 -14.05 -27.30
CA ILE A 89 -26.39 -14.53 -26.85
C ILE A 89 -26.19 -16.00 -27.19
N GLY A 90 -27.18 -16.86 -26.91
CA GLY A 90 -27.12 -18.28 -27.25
C GLY A 90 -26.92 -18.54 -28.75
N GLN A 91 -27.61 -17.78 -29.61
CA GLN A 91 -27.41 -17.84 -31.07
C GLN A 91 -26.00 -17.41 -31.46
N ARG A 92 -25.50 -16.30 -30.90
CA ARG A 92 -24.14 -15.82 -31.15
C ARG A 92 -23.09 -16.84 -30.72
N LEU A 93 -23.26 -17.52 -29.58
CA LEU A 93 -22.38 -18.60 -29.13
C LEU A 93 -22.29 -19.75 -30.14
N GLY A 94 -23.42 -20.10 -30.76
CA GLY A 94 -23.45 -21.08 -31.85
C GLY A 94 -22.67 -20.62 -33.09
N VAL A 95 -22.82 -19.35 -33.48
CA VAL A 95 -22.13 -18.77 -34.65
C VAL A 95 -20.60 -18.71 -34.46
N ILE A 96 -20.13 -18.31 -33.28
CA ILE A 96 -18.69 -18.20 -33.01
C ILE A 96 -18.01 -19.54 -32.70
N GLY A 97 -18.79 -20.63 -32.61
CA GLY A 97 -18.31 -21.97 -32.29
C GLY A 97 -17.79 -22.08 -30.86
N ALA A 98 -18.53 -21.55 -29.87
CA ALA A 98 -18.15 -21.61 -28.48
C ALA A 98 -17.97 -23.06 -27.96
N SER A 99 -17.07 -23.24 -27.00
CA SER A 99 -16.79 -24.57 -26.43
C SER A 99 -18.00 -25.15 -25.68
N ALA A 100 -18.02 -26.48 -25.50
CA ALA A 100 -19.07 -27.16 -24.76
C ALA A 100 -19.23 -26.63 -23.32
N VAL A 101 -18.12 -26.25 -22.66
CA VAL A 101 -18.13 -25.67 -21.31
C VAL A 101 -18.85 -24.33 -21.29
N VAL A 102 -18.61 -23.46 -22.29
CA VAL A 102 -19.28 -22.16 -22.39
C VAL A 102 -20.78 -22.32 -22.68
N LEU A 103 -21.14 -23.25 -23.58
CA LEU A 103 -22.55 -23.55 -23.88
C LEU A 103 -23.30 -24.11 -22.67
N GLN A 104 -22.63 -24.94 -21.86
CA GLN A 104 -23.18 -25.44 -20.60
C GLN A 104 -23.43 -24.28 -19.62
N ARG A 105 -22.43 -23.42 -19.38
CA ARG A 105 -22.59 -22.23 -18.52
C ARG A 105 -23.74 -21.33 -18.98
N HIS A 106 -23.90 -21.15 -20.28
CA HIS A 106 -25.01 -20.38 -20.83
C HIS A 106 -26.37 -21.00 -20.48
N THR A 107 -26.50 -22.32 -20.67
CA THR A 107 -27.73 -23.05 -20.39
C THR A 107 -28.09 -22.99 -18.90
N GLU A 108 -27.11 -23.26 -18.03
CA GLU A 108 -27.27 -23.18 -16.57
C GLU A 108 -27.66 -21.77 -16.11
N ALA A 109 -27.06 -20.73 -16.69
CA ALA A 109 -27.40 -19.34 -16.38
C ALA A 109 -28.83 -19.00 -16.81
N VAL A 110 -29.24 -19.37 -18.02
CA VAL A 110 -30.60 -19.14 -18.52
C VAL A 110 -31.65 -19.86 -17.67
N ASP A 111 -31.37 -21.11 -17.29
CA ASP A 111 -32.28 -21.89 -16.44
C ASP A 111 -32.39 -21.27 -15.04
N THR A 112 -31.28 -20.78 -14.49
CA THR A 112 -31.25 -20.06 -13.20
C THR A 112 -32.08 -18.77 -13.24
N ALA A 113 -31.91 -17.97 -14.28
CA ALA A 113 -32.66 -16.72 -14.49
C ALA A 113 -34.16 -16.98 -14.63
N ARG A 114 -34.55 -17.98 -15.43
CA ARG A 114 -35.96 -18.38 -15.58
C ARG A 114 -36.56 -18.88 -14.27
N ALA A 115 -35.84 -19.72 -13.54
CA ALA A 115 -36.29 -20.24 -12.25
C ALA A 115 -36.43 -19.12 -11.20
N ARG A 116 -35.63 -18.05 -11.26
CA ARG A 116 -35.82 -16.85 -10.43
C ARG A 116 -37.11 -16.13 -10.80
N TRP A 117 -37.32 -15.84 -12.09
CA TRP A 117 -38.52 -15.18 -12.56
C TRP A 117 -39.79 -15.95 -12.23
N ASP A 118 -39.82 -17.26 -12.46
CA ASP A 118 -40.98 -18.11 -12.15
C ASP A 118 -41.37 -18.03 -10.67
N ARG A 119 -40.37 -17.96 -9.77
CA ARG A 119 -40.59 -17.75 -8.33
C ARG A 119 -41.19 -16.36 -8.05
N LEU A 120 -40.63 -15.30 -8.64
CA LEU A 120 -41.15 -13.93 -8.50
C LEU A 120 -42.58 -13.80 -9.04
N ALA A 121 -42.84 -14.32 -10.23
CA ALA A 121 -44.15 -14.28 -10.87
C ALA A 121 -45.19 -15.10 -10.09
N ALA A 122 -44.80 -16.26 -9.54
CA ALA A 122 -45.67 -17.05 -8.67
C ALA A 122 -46.04 -16.31 -7.39
N ALA A 123 -45.07 -15.64 -6.75
CA ALA A 123 -45.27 -14.84 -5.54
C ALA A 123 -46.15 -13.60 -5.79
N ALA A 124 -46.01 -12.94 -6.95
CA ALA A 124 -46.79 -11.75 -7.31
C ALA A 124 -48.22 -12.07 -7.79
N LYS A 125 -48.46 -13.24 -8.39
CA LYS A 125 -49.78 -13.66 -8.93
C LYS A 125 -51.00 -13.40 -8.02
N PRO A 126 -50.97 -13.68 -6.71
CA PRO A 126 -52.10 -13.37 -5.82
C PRO A 126 -52.30 -11.86 -5.60
N LEU A 127 -51.23 -11.06 -5.61
CA LEU A 127 -51.26 -9.62 -5.45
C LEU A 127 -51.82 -8.92 -6.69
N LEU A 128 -51.62 -9.47 -7.88
CA LEU A 128 -52.18 -8.94 -9.14
C LEU A 128 -53.71 -9.02 -9.22
N ARG A 129 -54.35 -9.81 -8.36
CA ARG A 129 -55.81 -10.08 -8.41
C ARG A 129 -56.60 -9.45 -7.27
N ARG A 130 -55.95 -8.87 -6.25
CA ARG A 130 -56.59 -8.38 -5.02
C ARG A 130 -56.10 -6.99 -4.63
N ASN A 131 -56.97 -6.18 -4.01
CA ASN A 131 -56.58 -4.87 -3.46
C ASN A 131 -55.53 -5.04 -2.35
N ALA A 132 -54.49 -4.18 -2.36
CA ALA A 132 -53.29 -4.28 -1.52
C ALA A 132 -53.56 -4.37 0.00
N LYS A 133 -54.72 -3.90 0.49
CA LYS A 133 -55.11 -3.88 1.92
C LYS A 133 -55.41 -5.26 2.55
N GLN A 134 -55.25 -6.38 1.83
CA GLN A 134 -55.63 -7.73 2.30
C GLN A 134 -54.49 -8.77 2.17
N ALA A 135 -53.22 -8.34 2.05
CA ALA A 135 -52.15 -9.19 1.52
C ALA A 135 -50.84 -9.24 2.33
N ASP A 136 -50.85 -8.89 3.62
CA ASP A 136 -49.63 -8.73 4.42
C ASP A 136 -48.70 -9.97 4.45
N ALA A 137 -49.26 -11.18 4.54
CA ALA A 137 -48.46 -12.42 4.55
C ALA A 137 -47.96 -12.84 3.15
N LEU A 138 -48.66 -12.44 2.08
CA LEU A 138 -48.28 -12.74 0.69
C LEU A 138 -47.26 -11.75 0.13
N ASP A 139 -47.26 -10.54 0.67
CA ASP A 139 -46.27 -9.51 0.39
C ASP A 139 -44.89 -9.90 0.96
N ALA A 140 -44.83 -10.57 2.12
CA ALA A 140 -43.58 -11.00 2.75
C ALA A 140 -42.69 -11.91 1.88
N ASP A 141 -43.28 -12.86 1.14
CA ASP A 141 -42.53 -13.76 0.26
C ASP A 141 -41.98 -13.04 -0.98
N LEU A 142 -42.79 -12.16 -1.59
CA LEU A 142 -42.35 -11.35 -2.73
C LEU A 142 -41.25 -10.36 -2.29
N ARG A 143 -41.43 -9.71 -1.14
CA ARG A 143 -40.40 -8.85 -0.51
C ARG A 143 -39.10 -9.61 -0.30
N ARG A 144 -39.16 -10.80 0.29
CA ARG A 144 -37.96 -11.62 0.51
C ARG A 144 -37.23 -11.95 -0.79
N LEU A 145 -37.95 -12.29 -1.86
CA LEU A 145 -37.34 -12.60 -3.16
C LEU A 145 -36.76 -11.36 -3.86
N LEU A 146 -37.34 -10.18 -3.63
CA LEU A 146 -36.84 -8.91 -4.14
C LEU A 146 -35.69 -8.35 -3.27
N ASP A 147 -35.65 -8.67 -1.97
CA ASP A 147 -34.60 -8.30 -1.01
C ASP A 147 -33.36 -9.20 -1.10
N ASP A 148 -33.52 -10.47 -1.49
CA ASP A 148 -32.44 -11.43 -1.80
C ASP A 148 -31.69 -11.08 -3.11
N ARG A 149 -31.86 -9.84 -3.59
CA ARG A 149 -31.02 -9.28 -4.64
C ARG A 149 -29.59 -9.22 -4.10
N THR A 150 -28.63 -9.68 -4.91
CA THR A 150 -27.21 -9.40 -4.68
C THR A 150 -27.08 -7.88 -4.61
N ALA A 151 -27.04 -7.33 -3.41
CA ALA A 151 -26.95 -5.90 -3.21
C ALA A 151 -25.68 -5.44 -3.94
N ASP A 152 -25.84 -4.59 -4.95
CA ASP A 152 -24.75 -3.74 -5.43
C ASP A 152 -24.48 -2.73 -4.32
N ALA A 153 -23.96 -3.22 -3.19
CA ALA A 153 -23.37 -2.40 -2.17
C ALA A 153 -22.17 -1.76 -2.86
N ARG A 154 -22.35 -0.51 -3.33
CA ARG A 154 -21.24 0.34 -3.76
C ARG A 154 -20.13 0.21 -2.73
N THR A 155 -18.88 0.10 -3.17
CA THR A 155 -17.73 0.13 -2.27
C THR A 155 -17.90 1.31 -1.32
N VAL A 156 -18.10 1.01 -0.04
CA VAL A 156 -18.06 2.04 0.98
C VAL A 156 -16.57 2.30 1.19
N MET A 157 -16.05 3.36 0.57
CA MET A 157 -14.71 3.85 0.88
C MET A 157 -14.69 4.25 2.37
N GLY A 158 -13.61 3.96 3.09
CA GLY A 158 -13.59 4.12 4.54
C GLY A 158 -14.38 3.05 5.32
N LEU A 159 -14.43 1.79 4.84
CA LEU A 159 -14.94 0.64 5.60
C LEU A 159 -14.24 0.47 6.97
N GLN A 160 -13.04 1.04 7.10
CA GLN A 160 -12.28 1.13 8.33
C GLN A 160 -12.29 2.57 8.87
N ALA A 161 -12.34 2.72 10.20
CA ALA A 161 -12.35 4.02 10.88
C ALA A 161 -11.16 4.92 10.49
N MET A 162 -11.26 6.23 10.79
CA MET A 162 -10.27 7.30 10.58
C MET A 162 -8.85 6.79 10.24
N PRO A 163 -8.30 7.12 9.06
CA PRO A 163 -7.05 6.53 8.59
C PRO A 163 -5.86 6.88 9.46
N VAL A 164 -5.79 8.12 9.95
CA VAL A 164 -4.78 8.53 10.93
C VAL A 164 -5.20 8.00 12.29
N ARG A 165 -4.36 7.13 12.86
CA ARG A 165 -4.60 6.57 14.19
C ARG A 165 -3.34 6.67 15.04
N TYR A 166 -3.54 6.92 16.32
CA TYR A 166 -2.53 6.62 17.32
C TYR A 166 -2.63 5.13 17.66
N LEU A 167 -1.53 4.40 17.53
CA LEU A 167 -1.48 3.01 17.98
C LEU A 167 -1.06 3.01 19.46
N PRO A 168 -1.91 2.51 20.38
CA PRO A 168 -1.55 2.38 21.79
C PRO A 168 -0.59 1.21 22.06
N ALA A 169 0.00 0.61 21.01
CA ALA A 169 0.95 -0.47 21.16
C ALA A 169 2.24 0.05 21.81
N THR A 170 2.75 -0.71 22.76
CA THR A 170 4.05 -0.47 23.38
C THR A 170 5.07 -1.45 22.83
N ALA A 171 6.32 -1.02 22.74
CA ALA A 171 7.43 -1.93 22.46
C ALA A 171 7.36 -3.19 23.34
N GLY A 172 7.53 -4.36 22.72
CA GLY A 172 7.67 -5.63 23.45
C GLY A 172 8.98 -5.72 24.25
N PRO A 173 9.16 -6.77 25.06
CA PRO A 173 10.40 -6.98 25.80
C PRO A 173 11.59 -7.25 24.85
N LEU A 174 12.81 -7.06 25.37
CA LEU A 174 14.02 -7.50 24.66
C LEU A 174 13.99 -9.01 24.39
N ARG A 175 14.62 -9.43 23.29
CA ARG A 175 14.68 -10.85 22.93
C ARG A 175 15.38 -11.66 24.02
N SER A 176 14.85 -12.83 24.37
CA SER A 176 15.44 -13.69 25.42
C SER A 176 16.58 -14.59 24.93
N GLU A 177 17.06 -14.38 23.71
CA GLU A 177 18.08 -15.20 23.05
C GLU A 177 19.45 -15.08 23.75
N ALA A 178 20.20 -16.19 23.76
CA ALA A 178 21.53 -16.22 24.32
C ALA A 178 22.49 -15.40 23.46
N THR A 179 23.27 -14.53 24.09
CA THR A 179 24.30 -13.76 23.42
C THR A 179 25.67 -14.44 23.51
N PHE A 180 26.53 -14.16 22.53
CA PHE A 180 27.94 -14.55 22.50
C PHE A 180 28.81 -13.34 22.13
N VAL A 181 30.13 -13.43 22.36
CA VAL A 181 31.08 -12.38 21.94
C VAL A 181 31.62 -12.75 20.57
N PRO A 182 31.36 -11.97 19.50
CA PRO A 182 31.92 -12.25 18.16
C PRO A 182 33.45 -12.30 18.14
N ASP A 183 34.01 -13.21 17.34
CA ASP A 183 35.46 -13.43 17.24
C ASP A 183 36.23 -12.16 16.83
N TYR A 184 35.65 -11.32 15.97
CA TYR A 184 36.26 -10.06 15.53
C TYR A 184 36.38 -9.02 16.65
N LEU A 185 35.64 -9.14 17.75
CA LEU A 185 35.82 -8.31 18.96
C LEU A 185 36.89 -8.87 19.90
N GLN A 186 37.30 -10.12 19.72
CA GLN A 186 38.32 -10.79 20.55
C GLN A 186 39.74 -10.60 20.00
N GLY A 187 39.92 -9.74 18.99
CA GLY A 187 41.21 -9.42 18.40
C GLY A 187 41.81 -10.56 17.56
N ALA A 188 40.98 -11.51 17.14
CA ALA A 188 41.41 -12.54 16.23
C ALA A 188 41.28 -12.02 14.79
N ASP A 189 42.36 -12.14 14.00
CA ASP A 189 42.33 -11.86 12.55
C ASP A 189 41.40 -12.82 11.78
N ASN A 190 40.76 -13.77 12.47
CA ASN A 190 39.90 -14.77 11.88
C ASN A 190 38.43 -14.33 11.89
N CYS A 191 37.84 -14.38 10.72
CA CYS A 191 36.44 -14.12 10.47
C CYS A 191 35.64 -15.44 10.52
N ALA A 192 35.88 -16.34 11.48
CA ALA A 192 35.38 -17.72 11.40
C ALA A 192 33.83 -17.82 11.32
N ASN A 193 33.11 -16.94 12.02
CA ASN A 193 31.63 -16.82 11.93
C ASN A 193 31.15 -16.07 10.67
N PHE A 194 32.09 -15.57 9.87
CA PHE A 194 31.94 -14.82 8.64
C PHE A 194 32.78 -15.50 7.54
N ASP A 195 32.76 -16.84 7.52
CA ASP A 195 33.37 -17.71 6.49
C ASP A 195 32.32 -18.44 5.62
N ALA A 196 31.02 -18.33 5.93
CA ALA A 196 29.93 -18.90 5.13
C ALA A 196 29.93 -18.42 3.65
N PRO A 197 29.34 -19.15 2.69
CA PRO A 197 29.14 -18.62 1.35
C PRO A 197 28.36 -17.30 1.38
N VAL A 198 28.74 -16.32 0.54
CA VAL A 198 28.00 -15.07 0.43
C VAL A 198 26.63 -15.37 -0.19
N GLU A 199 25.59 -15.07 0.55
CA GLU A 199 24.19 -15.17 0.11
C GLU A 199 23.55 -13.79 0.13
N THR A 200 22.83 -13.46 -0.95
CA THR A 200 22.12 -12.19 -1.08
C THR A 200 20.64 -12.43 -0.84
N GLY A 201 20.13 -11.99 0.30
CA GLY A 201 18.69 -11.97 0.60
C GLY A 201 17.99 -10.76 -0.03
N ALA A 202 16.66 -10.78 0.01
CA ALA A 202 15.82 -9.71 -0.57
C ALA A 202 16.11 -8.32 0.02
N GLU A 203 16.43 -8.25 1.32
CA GLU A 203 16.66 -6.98 2.03
C GLU A 203 17.93 -6.25 1.59
N ALA A 204 18.95 -6.97 1.08
CA ALA A 204 20.21 -6.40 0.59
C ALA A 204 20.49 -6.79 -0.86
N GLU A 205 19.44 -6.87 -1.69
CA GLU A 205 19.59 -7.17 -3.12
C GLU A 205 20.42 -6.09 -3.84
N ILE A 206 21.34 -6.55 -4.70
CA ILE A 206 22.18 -5.70 -5.54
C ILE A 206 21.38 -5.28 -6.78
N SER A 207 20.46 -4.32 -6.59
CA SER A 207 19.66 -3.77 -7.68
C SER A 207 20.50 -2.90 -8.63
N THR A 208 19.93 -2.54 -9.79
CA THR A 208 20.57 -1.64 -10.75
C THR A 208 20.90 -0.27 -10.15
N GLU A 209 20.04 0.25 -9.26
CA GLU A 209 20.26 1.52 -8.56
C GLU A 209 21.35 1.41 -7.50
N ILE A 210 21.42 0.29 -6.77
CA ILE A 210 22.51 0.02 -5.82
C ILE A 210 23.86 -0.03 -6.57
N LEU A 211 23.92 -0.74 -7.70
CA LEU A 211 25.13 -0.79 -8.54
C LEU A 211 25.53 0.59 -9.07
N ALA A 212 24.56 1.37 -9.54
CA ALA A 212 24.81 2.72 -10.02
C ALA A 212 25.35 3.61 -8.89
N LYS A 213 24.80 3.49 -7.67
CA LYS A 213 25.27 4.25 -6.51
C LYS A 213 26.67 3.81 -6.06
N ALA A 214 26.95 2.51 -6.05
CA ALA A 214 28.29 1.99 -5.76
C ALA A 214 29.32 2.52 -6.77
N ALA A 215 28.97 2.57 -8.06
CA ALA A 215 29.81 3.15 -9.10
C ALA A 215 30.02 4.66 -8.94
N GLU A 216 28.99 5.43 -8.55
CA GLU A 216 29.10 6.86 -8.22
C GLU A 216 30.09 7.11 -7.06
N LEU A 217 30.14 6.16 -6.12
CA LEU A 217 31.05 6.17 -4.97
C LEU A 217 32.41 5.52 -5.28
N GLU A 218 32.68 5.25 -6.56
CA GLU A 218 33.92 4.66 -7.08
C GLU A 218 34.25 3.27 -6.49
N PHE A 219 33.23 2.57 -5.97
CA PHE A 219 33.36 1.30 -5.26
C PHE A 219 34.26 1.36 -4.01
N GLU A 220 34.59 2.57 -3.52
CA GLU A 220 35.47 2.79 -2.37
C GLU A 220 34.71 2.67 -1.04
N TYR A 221 35.14 1.76 -0.16
CA TYR A 221 34.42 1.45 1.08
C TYR A 221 34.37 2.62 2.07
N THR A 222 35.35 3.52 2.09
CA THR A 222 35.32 4.72 2.92
C THR A 222 34.27 5.70 2.44
N ARG A 223 34.14 5.90 1.12
CA ARG A 223 33.11 6.75 0.50
C ARG A 223 31.72 6.15 0.66
N ILE A 224 31.59 4.83 0.55
CA ILE A 224 30.35 4.11 0.80
C ILE A 224 29.91 4.30 2.26
N TYR A 225 30.82 4.08 3.21
CA TYR A 225 30.52 4.28 4.63
C TYR A 225 30.11 5.73 4.93
N ASP A 226 30.88 6.71 4.44
CA ASP A 226 30.55 8.13 4.61
C ASP A 226 29.21 8.47 3.96
N PHE A 227 28.92 7.99 2.75
CA PHE A 227 27.63 8.23 2.10
C PHE A 227 26.46 7.74 2.95
N VAL A 228 26.51 6.50 3.45
CA VAL A 228 25.40 5.95 4.26
C VAL A 228 25.30 6.71 5.59
N ARG A 229 26.43 6.97 6.25
CA ARG A 229 26.46 7.69 7.53
C ARG A 229 26.00 9.14 7.40
N THR A 230 26.45 9.90 6.42
CA THR A 230 26.14 11.34 6.34
C THR A 230 24.92 11.64 5.48
N GLY A 231 24.59 10.77 4.53
CA GLY A 231 23.53 10.99 3.54
C GLY A 231 22.18 10.37 3.91
N ILE A 232 22.13 9.45 4.87
CA ILE A 232 20.90 8.72 5.23
C ILE A 232 20.43 9.12 6.64
N LEU A 233 19.24 9.69 6.76
CA LEU A 233 18.66 10.07 8.05
C LEU A 233 18.23 8.83 8.85
N THR A 234 18.50 8.82 10.16
CA THR A 234 18.08 7.72 11.04
C THR A 234 16.63 7.89 11.48
N GLU A 235 15.81 6.88 11.22
CA GLU A 235 14.44 6.75 11.73
C GLU A 235 14.30 5.54 12.66
N TRP A 236 13.21 5.49 13.42
CA TRP A 236 13.01 4.50 14.47
C TRP A 236 11.69 3.78 14.26
N TYR A 237 11.80 2.50 13.92
CA TYR A 237 10.70 1.54 13.75
C TYR A 237 11.29 0.11 13.84
N PRO A 238 10.46 -0.92 14.08
CA PRO A 238 10.95 -2.30 14.21
C PRO A 238 11.24 -2.95 12.84
N GLY A 239 12.28 -3.79 12.82
CA GLY A 239 12.64 -4.64 11.68
C GLY A 239 13.03 -3.90 10.40
N SER A 240 13.18 -4.64 9.31
CA SER A 240 13.40 -4.12 7.96
C SER A 240 12.05 -3.81 7.32
N GLN A 241 11.80 -2.54 7.02
CA GLN A 241 10.56 -2.11 6.36
C GLN A 241 10.82 -1.44 5.01
N ARG A 242 12.06 -1.01 4.74
CA ARG A 242 12.45 -0.34 3.48
C ARG A 242 13.41 -1.21 2.66
N GLY A 243 14.23 -2.02 3.32
CA GLY A 243 15.37 -2.71 2.71
C GLY A 243 16.37 -1.74 2.10
N ALA A 244 17.46 -2.26 1.52
CA ALA A 244 18.54 -1.46 0.93
C ALA A 244 18.02 -0.44 -0.10
N LEU A 245 17.15 -0.89 -1.01
CA LEU A 245 16.63 -0.07 -2.11
C LEU A 245 15.71 1.05 -1.61
N GLY A 246 14.79 0.74 -0.69
CA GLY A 246 13.90 1.74 -0.10
C GLY A 246 14.67 2.79 0.70
N THR A 247 15.73 2.38 1.42
CA THR A 247 16.61 3.31 2.16
C THR A 247 17.37 4.23 1.24
N LEU A 248 17.94 3.71 0.14
CA LEU A 248 18.63 4.54 -0.86
C LEU A 248 17.69 5.59 -1.46
N ARG A 249 16.49 5.17 -1.89
CA ARG A 249 15.51 6.06 -2.55
C ARG A 249 14.98 7.15 -1.64
N SER A 250 14.72 6.80 -0.38
CA SER A 250 14.12 7.71 0.60
C SER A 250 15.12 8.58 1.35
N GLY A 251 16.42 8.25 1.26
CA GLY A 251 17.48 8.92 2.02
C GLY A 251 17.33 8.76 3.52
N ARG A 252 16.64 7.71 3.98
CA ARG A 252 16.42 7.46 5.42
C ARG A 252 16.07 6.01 5.73
N GLY A 253 16.37 5.58 6.95
CA GLY A 253 16.03 4.25 7.45
C GLY A 253 16.46 4.02 8.90
N ASN A 254 16.00 2.94 9.52
CA ASN A 254 16.49 2.49 10.82
C ASN A 254 17.86 1.78 10.71
N ASP A 255 18.30 1.18 11.81
CA ASP A 255 19.54 0.40 11.88
C ASP A 255 19.57 -0.82 10.95
N VAL A 256 18.47 -1.56 10.88
CA VAL A 256 18.36 -2.74 9.98
C VAL A 256 18.43 -2.32 8.51
N ASP A 257 17.65 -1.31 8.14
CA ASP A 257 17.55 -0.78 6.78
C ASP A 257 18.86 -0.12 6.32
N GLN A 258 19.52 0.64 7.19
CA GLN A 258 20.85 1.22 6.89
C GLN A 258 21.94 0.15 6.81
N ALA A 259 21.90 -0.88 7.67
CA ALA A 259 22.81 -2.02 7.57
C ALA A 259 22.60 -2.77 6.24
N SER A 260 21.35 -2.98 5.83
CA SER A 260 21.00 -3.56 4.53
C SER A 260 21.56 -2.76 3.35
N LEU A 261 21.40 -1.43 3.37
CA LEU A 261 21.97 -0.55 2.35
C LEU A 261 23.51 -0.61 2.31
N LEU A 262 24.15 -0.55 3.48
CA LEU A 262 25.61 -0.63 3.58
C LEU A 262 26.13 -1.96 3.06
N ILE A 263 25.51 -3.08 3.44
CA ILE A 263 25.86 -4.43 2.96
C ILE A 263 25.68 -4.51 1.44
N ALA A 264 24.56 -4.04 0.90
CA ALA A 264 24.30 -4.09 -0.54
C ALA A 264 25.36 -3.30 -1.35
N LEU A 265 25.73 -2.10 -0.88
CA LEU A 265 26.77 -1.28 -1.52
C LEU A 265 28.17 -1.90 -1.41
N LEU A 266 28.54 -2.46 -0.24
CA LEU A 266 29.84 -3.11 -0.06
C LEU A 266 29.94 -4.38 -0.92
N ARG A 267 28.88 -5.20 -0.98
CA ARG A 267 28.83 -6.39 -1.83
C ARG A 267 28.84 -6.05 -3.32
N ALA A 268 28.20 -4.96 -3.72
CA ALA A 268 28.30 -4.41 -5.08
C ALA A 268 29.74 -4.04 -5.46
N SER A 269 30.57 -3.65 -4.49
CA SER A 269 32.02 -3.40 -4.64
C SER A 269 32.89 -4.66 -4.54
N GLY A 270 32.29 -5.86 -4.41
CA GLY A 270 33.02 -7.12 -4.26
C GLY A 270 33.59 -7.36 -2.85
N LEU A 271 33.18 -6.56 -1.86
CA LEU A 271 33.54 -6.75 -0.47
C LEU A 271 32.55 -7.66 0.22
N ARG A 272 33.04 -8.46 1.17
CA ARG A 272 32.18 -9.25 2.02
C ARG A 272 31.65 -8.37 3.15
N ALA A 273 30.33 -8.42 3.38
CA ALA A 273 29.67 -7.78 4.50
C ALA A 273 28.51 -8.66 5.00
N ALA A 274 28.30 -8.74 6.31
CA ALA A 274 27.21 -9.48 6.96
C ALA A 274 26.53 -8.62 8.03
N TYR A 275 25.29 -9.01 8.35
CA TYR A 275 24.56 -8.49 9.49
C TYR A 275 25.14 -9.05 10.78
N VAL A 276 25.17 -8.22 11.80
CA VAL A 276 25.32 -8.65 13.18
C VAL A 276 24.15 -8.11 13.96
N ASN A 277 23.39 -9.02 14.56
CA ASN A 277 22.29 -8.68 15.45
C ASN A 277 22.74 -8.96 16.86
N GLY A 278 22.49 -8.03 17.78
CA GLY A 278 22.94 -8.19 19.15
C GLY A 278 22.31 -7.20 20.10
N ARG A 279 22.68 -7.37 21.37
CA ARG A 279 22.32 -6.46 22.44
C ARG A 279 23.38 -5.43 22.62
N VAL A 280 22.97 -4.17 22.63
CA VAL A 280 23.86 -3.03 22.81
C VAL A 280 23.34 -2.13 23.91
N THR A 281 24.26 -1.38 24.50
CA THR A 281 23.96 -0.32 25.46
C THR A 281 24.51 1.00 24.93
N ALA A 282 23.64 2.00 24.81
CA ALA A 282 24.00 3.35 24.38
C ALA A 282 23.59 4.37 25.44
N SER A 283 24.41 5.41 25.62
CA SER A 283 24.09 6.47 26.57
C SER A 283 22.82 7.22 26.15
N ALA A 284 22.03 7.69 27.12
CA ALA A 284 20.85 8.52 26.87
C ALA A 284 21.22 9.77 26.06
N ARG A 285 22.43 10.30 26.25
CA ARG A 285 22.97 11.43 25.48
C ARG A 285 23.16 11.08 24.00
N THR A 286 23.79 9.95 23.68
CA THR A 286 24.02 9.49 22.31
C THR A 286 22.70 9.32 21.57
N LEU A 287 21.71 8.72 22.22
CA LEU A 287 20.37 8.54 21.65
C LEU A 287 19.63 9.86 21.48
N ALA A 288 19.68 10.76 22.47
CA ALA A 288 19.10 12.09 22.40
C ALA A 288 19.66 12.90 21.21
N GLN A 289 20.99 12.85 21.02
CA GLN A 289 21.68 13.48 19.88
C GLN A 289 21.30 12.83 18.55
N THR A 290 21.15 11.50 18.52
CA THR A 290 20.72 10.78 17.31
C THR A 290 19.28 11.10 16.93
N MET A 291 18.40 11.23 17.92
CA MET A 291 16.99 11.55 17.71
C MET A 291 16.76 13.05 17.49
N ALA A 292 17.74 13.89 17.83
CA ALA A 292 17.65 15.35 17.93
C ALA A 292 16.53 15.81 18.89
N ILE A 293 16.42 15.18 20.07
CA ILE A 293 15.43 15.50 21.12
C ILE A 293 16.10 15.64 22.49
N PRO A 294 15.41 16.23 23.51
CA PRO A 294 15.89 16.19 24.89
C PRO A 294 16.02 14.75 25.41
N ALA A 295 17.00 14.50 26.29
CA ALA A 295 17.27 13.16 26.84
C ALA A 295 16.06 12.54 27.56
N ALA A 296 15.25 13.34 28.26
CA ALA A 296 14.02 12.90 28.92
C ALA A 296 12.97 12.31 27.96
N GLY A 297 13.05 12.62 26.66
CA GLY A 297 12.11 12.13 25.64
C GLY A 297 12.53 10.82 24.97
N VAL A 298 13.74 10.30 25.24
CA VAL A 298 14.30 9.12 24.54
C VAL A 298 13.44 7.87 24.78
N ASP A 299 13.10 7.60 26.05
CA ASP A 299 12.28 6.47 26.46
C ASP A 299 10.90 6.49 25.77
N ALA A 300 10.23 7.64 25.81
CA ALA A 300 8.94 7.85 25.16
C ALA A 300 9.01 7.67 23.63
N LEU A 301 10.09 8.12 22.99
CA LEU A 301 10.29 7.92 21.55
C LEU A 301 10.45 6.44 21.22
N LEU A 302 11.30 5.71 21.96
CA LEU A 302 11.53 4.28 21.71
C LEU A 302 10.26 3.45 21.92
N HIS A 303 9.47 3.75 22.95
CA HIS A 303 8.16 3.13 23.14
C HIS A 303 7.22 3.35 21.95
N ARG A 304 7.14 4.58 21.44
CA ARG A 304 6.30 4.97 20.29
C ARG A 304 6.80 4.46 18.95
N ALA A 305 8.10 4.24 18.84
CA ALA A 305 8.74 3.59 17.71
C ALA A 305 8.61 2.06 17.75
N LEU A 306 7.94 1.49 18.76
CA LEU A 306 7.82 0.05 18.99
C LEU A 306 9.19 -0.65 19.03
N ARG A 307 10.20 0.01 19.59
CA ARG A 307 11.56 -0.53 19.74
C ARG A 307 11.74 -1.16 21.12
N PRO A 308 11.93 -2.49 21.22
CA PRO A 308 12.25 -3.14 22.48
C PRO A 308 13.49 -2.51 23.13
N HIS A 309 13.35 -2.08 24.37
CA HIS A 309 14.42 -1.42 25.12
C HIS A 309 14.21 -1.56 26.64
N GLU A 310 15.30 -1.37 27.38
CA GLU A 310 15.30 -1.31 28.84
C GLU A 310 16.09 -0.06 29.30
N PRO A 311 15.48 0.85 30.08
CA PRO A 311 16.19 1.98 30.66
C PRO A 311 17.13 1.54 31.79
N ILE A 312 18.33 2.11 31.82
CA ILE A 312 19.33 1.88 32.88
C ILE A 312 19.42 3.14 33.75
N TYR A 313 19.26 2.96 35.05
CA TYR A 313 19.31 4.04 36.05
C TYR A 313 20.55 3.90 36.92
N GLU A 314 21.29 5.00 37.12
CA GLU A 314 22.46 5.06 38.01
C GLU A 314 22.24 6.09 39.12
N GLY A 315 21.30 5.79 40.04
CA GLY A 315 20.99 6.67 41.18
C GLY A 315 20.24 7.96 40.82
N THR A 316 19.78 8.08 39.57
CA THR A 316 18.99 9.21 39.03
C THR A 316 17.54 8.79 38.76
N SER A 317 16.63 9.77 38.68
CA SER A 317 15.24 9.54 38.25
C SER A 317 15.08 9.41 36.73
N GLU A 318 16.05 9.91 35.97
CA GLU A 318 16.12 9.78 34.52
C GLU A 318 17.12 8.68 34.13
N PRO A 319 16.85 7.90 33.07
CA PRO A 319 17.79 6.88 32.58
C PRO A 319 19.10 7.52 32.09
N VAL A 320 20.23 6.93 32.44
CA VAL A 320 21.56 7.37 31.96
C VAL A 320 21.96 6.67 30.65
N ALA A 321 21.41 5.49 30.41
CA ALA A 321 21.64 4.68 29.23
C ALA A 321 20.41 3.82 28.93
N PHE A 322 20.38 3.26 27.73
CA PHE A 322 19.35 2.34 27.29
C PHE A 322 20.00 1.11 26.69
N ARG A 323 19.46 -0.04 27.05
CA ARG A 323 19.81 -1.34 26.50
C ARG A 323 18.75 -1.76 25.48
N PHE A 324 19.16 -2.14 24.29
CA PHE A 324 18.23 -2.51 23.21
C PHE A 324 18.84 -3.49 22.22
N ASP A 325 17.96 -4.16 21.47
CA ASP A 325 18.38 -5.01 20.36
C ASP A 325 18.66 -4.13 19.13
N TYR A 326 19.80 -4.39 18.47
CA TYR A 326 20.35 -3.54 17.43
C TYR A 326 21.03 -4.36 16.32
N THR A 327 21.03 -3.80 15.11
CA THR A 327 21.70 -4.39 13.94
C THR A 327 22.81 -3.49 13.45
N TRP A 328 24.03 -4.04 13.34
CA TRP A 328 25.18 -3.38 12.73
C TRP A 328 25.81 -4.29 11.68
N VAL A 329 26.84 -3.81 10.98
CA VAL A 329 27.50 -4.54 9.90
C VAL A 329 28.88 -4.99 10.33
N VAL A 330 29.29 -6.19 9.93
CA VAL A 330 30.71 -6.58 9.91
C VAL A 330 31.15 -6.74 8.46
N ALA A 331 32.30 -6.16 8.11
CA ALA A 331 32.83 -6.22 6.75
C ALA A 331 34.32 -6.61 6.74
N GLN A 332 34.74 -7.34 5.71
CA GLN A 332 36.15 -7.66 5.45
C GLN A 332 36.78 -6.52 4.67
N LEU A 333 37.63 -5.75 5.35
CA LEU A 333 38.24 -4.52 4.81
C LEU A 333 39.75 -4.53 4.97
N SER A 334 40.44 -3.79 4.12
CA SER A 334 41.87 -3.53 4.29
C SER A 334 42.09 -2.34 5.23
N TRP A 335 42.09 -2.61 6.54
CA TRP A 335 42.06 -1.59 7.59
C TRP A 335 43.28 -0.64 7.60
N ASP A 336 44.45 -1.14 7.20
CA ASP A 336 45.71 -0.39 7.22
C ASP A 336 45.91 0.53 6.00
N ASP A 337 45.25 0.26 4.87
CA ASP A 337 45.56 0.88 3.57
C ASP A 337 45.32 2.40 3.54
N TYR A 338 44.31 2.90 4.25
CA TYR A 338 43.96 4.33 4.27
C TYR A 338 44.43 5.07 5.54
N ARG A 339 44.99 4.36 6.53
CA ARG A 339 45.43 4.94 7.82
C ARG A 339 46.91 5.33 7.87
N GLY A 340 47.66 5.07 6.80
CA GLY A 340 49.05 5.52 6.67
C GLY A 340 50.03 4.90 7.67
N SER A 341 49.68 3.79 8.32
CA SER A 341 50.55 3.05 9.24
C SER A 341 51.59 2.26 8.44
N ALA A 342 52.77 2.85 8.23
CA ALA A 342 53.93 2.18 7.63
C ALA A 342 54.49 0.99 8.46
N ALA A 343 53.84 0.60 9.56
CA ALA A 343 54.40 -0.27 10.60
C ALA A 343 53.85 -1.71 10.64
N GLN A 344 52.79 -2.06 9.91
CA GLN A 344 52.32 -3.43 9.81
C GLN A 344 51.94 -3.73 8.35
N GLN A 345 52.80 -4.49 7.67
CA GLN A 345 52.49 -5.08 6.37
C GLN A 345 51.50 -6.26 6.55
N HIS A 346 50.35 -6.01 7.17
CA HIS A 346 49.26 -6.98 7.17
C HIS A 346 48.51 -6.82 5.84
N ARG A 347 49.00 -7.52 4.82
CA ARG A 347 48.33 -7.68 3.52
C ARG A 347 47.10 -8.60 3.65
N GLY A 348 46.24 -8.32 4.63
CA GLY A 348 45.10 -9.15 4.97
C GLY A 348 43.84 -8.30 5.12
N LEU A 349 42.72 -8.85 4.71
CA LEU A 349 41.41 -8.31 5.06
C LEU A 349 41.17 -8.59 6.55
N THR A 350 40.73 -7.58 7.28
CA THR A 350 40.32 -7.70 8.69
C THR A 350 38.82 -7.52 8.78
N CYS A 351 38.18 -8.27 9.68
CA CYS A 351 36.77 -8.07 10.02
C CYS A 351 36.61 -6.81 10.87
N VAL A 352 35.91 -5.81 10.34
CA VAL A 352 35.69 -4.52 10.98
C VAL A 352 34.20 -4.33 11.24
N PRO A 353 33.79 -4.04 12.49
CA PRO A 353 32.41 -3.66 12.77
C PRO A 353 32.14 -2.21 12.35
N LEU A 354 31.01 -2.00 11.69
CA LEU A 354 30.57 -0.72 11.13
C LEU A 354 29.15 -0.41 11.62
N ASP A 355 28.96 0.82 12.08
CA ASP A 355 27.62 1.39 12.29
C ASP A 355 27.49 2.71 11.53
N THR A 356 26.31 2.92 10.97
CA THR A 356 25.94 4.15 10.26
C THR A 356 24.68 4.79 10.84
N ALA A 357 23.94 4.10 11.71
CA ALA A 357 22.62 4.54 12.16
C ALA A 357 22.65 5.33 13.47
N LEU A 358 23.53 5.04 14.44
CA LEU A 358 23.72 5.93 15.59
C LEU A 358 24.74 7.03 15.26
N LYS A 359 24.21 8.23 15.02
CA LYS A 359 24.97 9.41 14.57
C LYS A 359 24.26 10.68 14.98
N GLN A 360 24.99 11.76 15.17
CA GLN A 360 24.43 13.04 15.59
C GLN A 360 23.55 13.66 14.51
N HIS A 361 22.35 14.08 14.92
CA HIS A 361 21.45 14.87 14.11
C HIS A 361 21.22 16.22 14.78
N GLU A 362 21.00 17.24 13.96
CA GLU A 362 20.63 18.58 14.39
C GLU A 362 19.27 18.96 13.80
N ARG A 363 18.55 19.80 14.54
CA ARG A 363 17.29 20.40 14.12
C ARG A 363 17.37 21.88 14.47
N ASP A 364 16.95 22.73 13.54
CA ASP A 364 16.88 24.16 13.77
C ASP A 364 15.80 24.47 14.81
N GLN A 365 16.20 25.11 15.92
CA GLN A 365 15.30 25.38 17.04
C GLN A 365 14.62 26.74 16.87
N ASN A 366 13.47 26.77 16.19
CA ASN A 366 12.69 28.00 16.00
C ASN A 366 11.33 28.00 16.72
N GLY A 367 11.02 26.93 17.46
CA GLY A 367 9.79 26.79 18.23
C GLY A 367 8.54 26.63 17.36
N SER A 368 7.41 26.29 18.01
CA SER A 368 6.13 26.14 17.34
C SER A 368 5.59 27.48 16.83
N LEU A 369 5.11 27.51 15.59
CA LEU A 369 4.41 28.68 15.04
C LEU A 369 2.94 28.73 15.45
N PHE A 370 2.32 27.60 15.79
CA PHE A 370 0.86 27.55 16.03
C PHE A 370 0.36 28.55 17.08
N PRO A 371 1.01 28.70 18.27
CA PRO A 371 0.60 29.72 19.24
C PRO A 371 0.77 31.15 18.71
N SER A 372 1.79 31.39 17.90
CA SER A 372 2.09 32.71 17.32
C SER A 372 1.08 33.10 16.24
N LEU A 373 0.50 32.12 15.55
CA LEU A 373 -0.61 32.30 14.61
C LEU A 373 -1.97 32.49 15.31
N GLY A 374 -2.04 32.27 16.63
CA GLY A 374 -3.30 32.20 17.36
C GLY A 374 -4.20 31.07 16.84
N LEU A 375 -3.60 29.97 16.37
CA LEU A 375 -4.33 28.86 15.76
C LEU A 375 -5.11 28.09 16.84
N ASP A 376 -6.43 28.15 16.74
CA ASP A 376 -7.36 27.26 17.45
C ASP A 376 -7.83 26.18 16.47
N VAL A 377 -7.38 24.94 16.68
CA VAL A 377 -7.62 23.84 15.72
C VAL A 377 -9.10 23.50 15.63
N ASP A 378 -9.84 23.55 16.74
CA ASP A 378 -11.29 23.31 16.74
C ASP A 378 -12.03 24.30 15.83
N SER A 379 -11.77 25.59 15.99
CA SER A 379 -12.38 26.64 15.17
C SER A 379 -11.92 26.56 13.72
N PHE A 380 -10.64 26.25 13.48
CA PHE A 380 -10.10 26.07 12.13
C PHE A 380 -10.79 24.93 11.39
N GLU A 381 -10.88 23.74 11.99
CA GLU A 381 -11.54 22.57 11.39
C GLU A 381 -13.03 22.83 11.16
N ALA A 382 -13.74 23.39 12.15
CA ALA A 382 -15.15 23.72 12.01
C ALA A 382 -15.42 24.71 10.87
N SER A 383 -14.56 25.74 10.73
CA SER A 383 -14.63 26.70 9.63
C SER A 383 -14.33 26.08 8.27
N TYR A 384 -13.30 25.23 8.21
CA TYR A 384 -12.88 24.55 6.99
C TYR A 384 -13.98 23.58 6.49
N LEU A 385 -14.52 22.74 7.38
CA LEU A 385 -15.53 21.74 7.06
C LEU A 385 -16.93 22.33 6.79
N SER A 386 -17.22 23.53 7.29
CA SER A 386 -18.51 24.21 7.04
C SER A 386 -18.53 25.06 5.77
N SER A 387 -17.40 25.16 5.06
CA SER A 387 -17.26 25.94 3.83
C SER A 387 -16.82 25.08 2.65
N THR A 388 -16.61 25.70 1.48
CA THR A 388 -15.96 25.05 0.32
C THR A 388 -14.66 25.78 0.02
N PRO A 389 -13.59 25.53 0.79
CA PRO A 389 -12.33 26.25 0.67
C PRO A 389 -11.71 26.06 -0.71
N ALA A 390 -11.11 27.12 -1.25
CA ALA A 390 -10.39 27.04 -2.53
C ALA A 390 -8.97 26.44 -2.40
N GLN A 391 -8.46 26.34 -1.18
CA GLN A 391 -7.12 25.85 -0.84
C GLN A 391 -7.23 24.69 0.15
N ASP A 392 -6.27 23.77 0.14
CA ASP A 392 -6.19 22.72 1.16
C ASP A 392 -5.78 23.28 2.55
N PRO A 393 -6.00 22.51 3.63
CA PRO A 393 -5.71 22.96 4.99
C PRO A 393 -4.27 23.43 5.19
N LEU A 394 -3.29 22.70 4.67
CA LEU A 394 -1.89 23.08 4.79
C LEU A 394 -1.61 24.39 4.04
N ALA A 395 -2.09 24.56 2.81
CA ALA A 395 -1.91 25.80 2.06
C ALA A 395 -2.49 27.02 2.80
N ALA A 396 -3.66 26.86 3.44
CA ALA A 396 -4.25 27.91 4.27
C ALA A 396 -3.37 28.25 5.49
N LEU A 397 -2.83 27.23 6.18
CA LEU A 397 -1.93 27.42 7.31
C LEU A 397 -0.58 28.03 6.89
N MET A 398 -0.03 27.64 5.75
CA MET A 398 1.19 28.26 5.21
C MET A 398 0.96 29.73 4.88
N ALA A 399 -0.17 30.10 4.27
CA ALA A 399 -0.49 31.50 4.00
C ALA A 399 -0.57 32.33 5.30
N MET A 400 -1.12 31.76 6.38
CA MET A 400 -1.11 32.40 7.70
C MET A 400 0.32 32.54 8.25
N ALA A 401 1.13 31.49 8.12
CA ALA A 401 2.53 31.48 8.56
C ALA A 401 3.41 32.49 7.81
N GLU A 402 3.27 32.58 6.49
CA GLU A 402 3.97 33.53 5.63
C GLU A 402 3.61 34.98 5.97
N ALA A 403 2.31 35.26 6.17
CA ALA A 403 1.85 36.59 6.57
C ALA A 403 2.42 37.00 7.93
N TRP A 404 2.41 36.07 8.90
CA TRP A 404 2.98 36.31 10.21
C TRP A 404 4.50 36.50 10.16
N SER A 405 5.24 35.60 9.50
CA SER A 405 6.71 35.67 9.45
C SER A 405 7.19 36.93 8.73
N GLY A 406 6.49 37.32 7.66
CA GLY A 406 6.72 38.58 6.94
C GLY A 406 6.51 39.82 7.83
N SER A 407 5.50 39.80 8.71
CA SER A 407 5.29 40.89 9.69
C SER A 407 6.43 41.01 10.71
N GLN A 408 7.15 39.91 10.98
CA GLN A 408 8.32 39.87 11.85
C GLN A 408 9.64 40.15 11.11
N GLY A 409 9.60 40.34 9.78
CA GLY A 409 10.80 40.52 8.95
C GLY A 409 11.68 39.26 8.86
N GLN A 410 11.08 38.07 9.01
CA GLN A 410 11.78 36.79 9.03
C GLN A 410 11.31 35.89 7.88
N PRO A 411 12.21 35.18 7.17
CA PRO A 411 11.84 34.17 6.18
C PRO A 411 11.17 32.96 6.84
N LEU A 412 10.07 32.44 6.28
CA LEU A 412 9.34 31.29 6.82
C LEU A 412 10.19 30.02 6.85
N GLU A 413 11.14 29.90 5.93
CA GLU A 413 12.06 28.77 5.78
C GLU A 413 12.80 28.44 7.08
N ARG A 414 13.01 29.43 7.96
CA ARG A 414 13.58 29.19 9.31
C ARG A 414 12.79 28.13 10.07
N TRP A 415 11.46 28.15 10.01
CA TRP A 415 10.62 27.17 10.70
C TRP A 415 10.36 25.88 9.91
N LEU A 416 10.74 25.86 8.63
CA LEU A 416 10.57 24.70 7.73
C LEU A 416 11.86 23.89 7.56
N ASN A 417 12.93 24.24 8.27
CA ASN A 417 14.15 23.47 8.28
C ASN A 417 14.02 22.25 9.20
N GLY A 418 14.00 21.08 8.57
CA GLY A 418 13.89 19.81 9.27
C GLY A 418 15.17 19.34 9.96
N ARG A 419 15.11 18.11 10.47
CA ARG A 419 16.25 17.42 11.06
C ARG A 419 17.23 17.00 9.96
N HIS A 420 18.53 17.23 10.17
CA HIS A 420 19.60 16.83 9.26
C HIS A 420 20.75 16.14 10.02
N VAL A 421 21.58 15.38 9.32
CA VAL A 421 22.81 14.80 9.90
C VAL A 421 23.85 15.93 10.03
N SER A 422 24.46 16.09 11.21
CA SER A 422 25.45 17.16 11.44
C SER A 422 26.91 16.70 11.40
N GLU A 423 27.15 15.40 11.18
CA GLU A 423 28.49 14.83 11.09
C GLU A 423 29.07 14.94 9.67
N PRO A 424 30.26 15.54 9.48
CA PRO A 424 30.89 15.61 8.15
C PRO A 424 31.51 14.27 7.72
N PRO A 425 31.67 14.04 6.40
CA PRO A 425 32.41 12.88 5.89
C PRO A 425 33.84 12.84 6.44
N GLN A 426 34.28 11.67 6.88
CA GLN A 426 35.56 11.53 7.59
C GLN A 426 36.68 11.02 6.68
N GLY A 427 36.35 10.43 5.54
CA GLY A 427 37.29 9.77 4.63
C GLY A 427 37.96 8.53 5.25
N LEU A 428 37.48 8.09 6.41
CA LEU A 428 38.02 6.97 7.18
C LEU A 428 36.92 6.31 8.00
N ILE A 429 37.02 5.00 8.21
CA ILE A 429 36.07 4.26 9.05
C ILE A 429 36.46 4.41 10.52
N PRO A 430 35.56 4.79 11.45
CA PRO A 430 35.85 4.94 12.87
C PRO A 430 36.42 3.68 13.52
N PRO A 431 37.37 3.79 14.46
CA PRO A 431 37.99 2.65 15.14
C PRO A 431 37.08 1.97 16.17
N THR A 432 35.97 2.63 16.55
CA THR A 432 35.07 2.19 17.61
C THR A 432 33.63 2.49 17.23
N LEU A 433 32.71 1.65 17.70
CA LEU A 433 31.28 1.88 17.57
C LEU A 433 30.79 2.93 18.59
N PRO A 434 29.66 3.62 18.31
CA PRO A 434 29.09 4.64 19.20
C PRO A 434 28.32 4.06 20.40
N PHE A 435 28.37 2.75 20.61
CA PHE A 435 27.69 1.99 21.66
C PHE A 435 28.58 0.86 22.20
N GLU A 436 28.22 0.35 23.38
CA GLU A 436 28.84 -0.83 23.96
C GLU A 436 28.09 -2.09 23.49
N ILE A 437 28.82 -3.11 23.05
CA ILE A 437 28.26 -4.41 22.68
C ILE A 437 28.21 -5.29 23.93
N GLU A 438 27.02 -5.65 24.40
CA GLU A 438 26.86 -6.64 25.47
C GLU A 438 27.01 -8.07 24.95
N GLY A 439 26.60 -8.30 23.71
CA GLY A 439 26.86 -9.54 22.98
C GLY A 439 26.03 -9.64 21.70
N ALA A 440 26.52 -10.43 20.74
CA ALA A 440 25.80 -10.76 19.53
C ALA A 440 24.86 -11.94 19.74
N ILE A 441 23.72 -11.89 19.09
CA ILE A 441 22.74 -12.97 18.97
C ILE A 441 23.07 -13.80 17.73
N ALA A 442 23.36 -13.13 16.61
CA ALA A 442 23.63 -13.79 15.33
C ALA A 442 24.58 -12.95 14.46
N VAL A 443 25.35 -13.65 13.62
CA VAL A 443 26.06 -13.09 12.46
C VAL A 443 25.54 -13.82 11.23
N SER A 444 25.01 -13.10 10.24
CA SER A 444 24.35 -13.72 9.09
C SER A 444 24.55 -12.96 7.78
N GLU A 445 24.69 -13.70 6.68
CA GLU A 445 24.78 -13.12 5.33
C GLU A 445 23.41 -12.63 4.81
N VAL A 446 22.33 -13.22 5.31
CA VAL A 446 20.95 -12.83 5.02
C VAL A 446 20.30 -12.32 6.30
N LEU A 447 19.41 -11.34 6.19
CA LEU A 447 18.69 -10.84 7.35
C LEU A 447 17.88 -11.98 8.00
N PRO A 448 17.95 -12.20 9.32
CA PRO A 448 17.12 -13.19 10.00
C PRO A 448 15.62 -12.89 9.82
N ALA A 449 14.81 -13.93 9.68
CA ALA A 449 13.37 -13.81 9.41
C ALA A 449 12.62 -13.02 10.49
N GLU A 450 13.11 -13.02 11.73
CA GLU A 450 12.52 -12.29 12.86
C GLU A 450 12.73 -10.77 12.76
N LEU A 451 13.65 -10.32 11.92
CA LEU A 451 13.88 -8.90 11.64
C LEU A 451 13.28 -8.48 10.29
N GLU A 452 12.87 -9.43 9.46
CA GLU A 452 12.15 -9.15 8.21
C GLU A 452 10.67 -8.89 8.52
N VAL A 453 10.18 -7.68 8.21
CA VAL A 453 8.76 -7.38 8.39
C VAL A 453 7.99 -7.94 7.20
N SER A 454 7.37 -9.10 7.36
CA SER A 454 6.52 -9.72 6.34
C SER A 454 5.06 -9.30 6.46
N THR A 455 4.44 -8.98 5.33
CA THR A 455 2.99 -8.72 5.22
C THR A 455 2.28 -9.93 4.65
N GLN A 456 1.02 -10.15 5.04
CA GLN A 456 0.19 -11.22 4.48
C GLN A 456 -1.00 -10.60 3.73
N LEU A 457 -1.07 -10.84 2.43
CA LEU A 457 -2.20 -10.44 1.57
C LEU A 457 -3.08 -11.66 1.30
N THR A 458 -4.34 -11.56 1.68
CA THR A 458 -5.36 -12.59 1.43
C THR A 458 -6.48 -12.02 0.55
N VAL A 459 -6.88 -12.79 -0.46
CA VAL A 459 -8.09 -12.56 -1.26
C VAL A 459 -9.10 -13.63 -0.91
N SER A 460 -10.32 -13.22 -0.54
CA SER A 460 -11.36 -14.13 -0.08
C SER A 460 -12.73 -13.83 -0.67
N ALA A 461 -13.37 -14.84 -1.26
CA ALA A 461 -14.80 -14.92 -1.50
C ALA A 461 -15.48 -15.62 -0.31
N ASP A 462 -16.63 -15.10 0.15
CA ASP A 462 -17.43 -15.69 1.23
C ASP A 462 -16.63 -16.04 2.52
N ASP A 463 -15.67 -15.17 2.88
CA ASP A 463 -14.76 -15.32 4.03
C ASP A 463 -13.83 -16.56 4.00
N MET A 464 -13.77 -17.27 2.88
CA MET A 464 -12.81 -18.35 2.65
C MET A 464 -11.62 -17.84 1.82
N PRO A 465 -10.37 -18.15 2.19
CA PRO A 465 -9.20 -17.69 1.44
C PRO A 465 -9.09 -18.42 0.09
N ASP A 466 -9.22 -17.67 -1.01
CA ASP A 466 -8.98 -18.17 -2.38
C ASP A 466 -7.51 -17.99 -2.80
N LEU A 467 -6.83 -17.01 -2.21
CA LEU A 467 -5.42 -16.72 -2.41
C LEU A 467 -4.86 -16.15 -1.11
N ASP A 468 -3.69 -16.65 -0.70
CA ASP A 468 -2.95 -16.12 0.45
C ASP A 468 -1.46 -16.09 0.11
N VAL A 469 -0.82 -14.93 0.29
CA VAL A 469 0.59 -14.73 -0.06
C VAL A 469 1.30 -13.84 0.96
N GLN A 470 2.51 -14.23 1.34
CA GLN A 470 3.40 -13.42 2.15
C GLN A 470 4.34 -12.60 1.27
N VAL A 471 4.47 -11.31 1.56
CA VAL A 471 5.34 -10.38 0.84
C VAL A 471 6.12 -9.52 1.84
N PRO A 472 7.45 -9.39 1.71
CA PRO A 472 8.24 -8.49 2.57
C PRO A 472 7.77 -7.04 2.45
N ALA A 473 7.67 -6.32 3.56
CA ALA A 473 7.25 -4.91 3.57
C ALA A 473 8.22 -4.01 2.76
N SER A 474 9.51 -4.35 2.75
CA SER A 474 10.55 -3.70 1.93
C SER A 474 10.25 -3.79 0.43
N ALA A 475 9.77 -4.93 -0.05
CA ALA A 475 9.36 -5.13 -1.44
C ALA A 475 8.12 -4.30 -1.80
N LEU A 476 7.22 -4.08 -0.84
CA LEU A 476 6.01 -3.27 -1.03
C LEU A 476 6.27 -1.76 -0.98
N THR A 477 7.23 -1.31 -0.17
CA THR A 477 7.60 0.11 -0.11
C THR A 477 8.47 0.55 -1.28
N SER A 478 9.16 -0.40 -1.95
CA SER A 478 10.05 -0.13 -3.07
C SER A 478 9.54 -0.68 -4.43
N GLY A 479 8.47 -1.46 -4.45
CA GLY A 479 7.90 -2.08 -5.65
C GLY A 479 6.44 -1.71 -5.91
N ARG A 480 5.81 -2.45 -6.82
CA ARG A 480 4.39 -2.35 -7.17
C ARG A 480 3.68 -3.66 -6.90
N LEU A 481 2.87 -3.70 -5.86
CA LEU A 481 1.98 -4.84 -5.58
C LEU A 481 0.60 -4.58 -6.16
N THR A 482 0.14 -5.51 -6.98
CA THR A 482 -1.16 -5.42 -7.65
C THR A 482 -1.95 -6.70 -7.53
N VAL A 483 -3.27 -6.55 -7.48
CA VAL A 483 -4.23 -7.65 -7.57
C VAL A 483 -5.02 -7.45 -8.84
N SER A 484 -5.00 -8.45 -9.71
CA SER A 484 -5.71 -8.46 -10.98
C SER A 484 -6.41 -9.79 -11.19
N PHE A 485 -7.01 -9.98 -12.37
CA PHE A 485 -7.74 -11.20 -12.69
C PHE A 485 -7.35 -11.75 -14.06
N LEU A 486 -7.02 -13.04 -14.08
CA LEU A 486 -6.72 -13.78 -15.30
C LEU A 486 -7.92 -14.64 -15.72
N PRO A 487 -8.18 -14.83 -17.03
CA PRO A 487 -9.14 -15.83 -17.48
C PRO A 487 -8.83 -17.20 -16.85
N ALA A 488 -9.84 -17.85 -16.27
CA ALA A 488 -9.60 -19.07 -15.49
C ALA A 488 -9.11 -20.25 -16.33
N THR A 489 -9.54 -20.31 -17.59
CA THR A 489 -9.18 -21.37 -18.53
C THR A 489 -8.91 -20.81 -19.92
N TRP A 490 -8.29 -21.62 -20.78
CA TRP A 490 -8.14 -21.27 -22.19
C TRP A 490 -9.48 -21.05 -22.91
N ALA A 491 -10.54 -21.76 -22.49
CA ALA A 491 -11.88 -21.56 -23.04
C ALA A 491 -12.45 -20.17 -22.66
N ASP A 492 -12.11 -19.64 -21.49
CA ASP A 492 -12.45 -18.27 -21.09
C ASP A 492 -11.72 -17.25 -21.96
N GLN A 493 -10.41 -17.44 -22.16
CA GLN A 493 -9.59 -16.56 -22.98
C GLN A 493 -10.01 -16.55 -24.45
N ASP A 494 -10.26 -17.73 -25.04
CA ASP A 494 -10.75 -17.87 -26.42
C ASP A 494 -12.13 -17.22 -26.59
N LEU A 495 -13.02 -17.36 -25.59
CA LEU A 495 -14.32 -16.68 -25.61
C LEU A 495 -14.18 -15.16 -25.65
N ILE A 496 -13.34 -14.60 -24.77
CA ILE A 496 -13.08 -13.16 -24.71
C ILE A 496 -12.58 -12.64 -26.05
N ALA A 497 -11.60 -13.34 -26.65
CA ALA A 497 -11.05 -12.97 -27.96
C ALA A 497 -12.11 -13.02 -29.06
N ARG A 498 -12.98 -14.04 -29.09
CA ARG A 498 -14.06 -14.18 -30.09
C ARG A 498 -15.17 -13.15 -29.94
N PHE A 499 -15.42 -12.67 -28.73
CA PHE A 499 -16.42 -11.63 -28.49
C PHE A 499 -15.92 -10.22 -28.81
N GLY A 500 -14.61 -10.05 -29.03
CA GLY A 500 -13.99 -8.78 -29.40
C GLY A 500 -13.32 -8.05 -28.23
N GLY A 501 -13.19 -8.70 -27.08
CA GLY A 501 -12.66 -8.11 -25.85
C GLY A 501 -13.53 -8.42 -24.64
N LEU A 502 -13.02 -8.11 -23.46
CA LEU A 502 -13.70 -8.40 -22.19
C LEU A 502 -15.02 -7.65 -22.07
N LEU A 503 -15.02 -6.35 -22.39
CA LEU A 503 -16.16 -5.45 -22.20
C LEU A 503 -17.36 -5.80 -23.10
N ASP A 504 -17.10 -6.56 -24.17
CA ASP A 504 -18.11 -7.07 -25.11
C ASP A 504 -18.53 -8.52 -24.82
N THR A 505 -17.84 -9.19 -23.90
CA THR A 505 -18.12 -10.58 -23.50
C THR A 505 -19.18 -10.61 -22.39
N PRO A 506 -20.28 -11.38 -22.54
CA PRO A 506 -21.24 -11.55 -21.45
C PRO A 506 -20.55 -12.11 -20.19
N ALA A 507 -20.55 -11.33 -19.12
CA ALA A 507 -19.71 -11.59 -17.95
C ALA A 507 -20.02 -12.96 -17.28
N TYR A 508 -21.29 -13.37 -17.22
CA TYR A 508 -21.67 -14.66 -16.66
C TYR A 508 -21.11 -15.89 -17.40
N LEU A 509 -20.56 -15.73 -18.62
CA LEU A 509 -19.99 -16.84 -19.41
C LEU A 509 -18.54 -17.14 -19.08
N VAL A 510 -17.83 -16.20 -18.45
CA VAL A 510 -16.40 -16.33 -18.14
C VAL A 510 -16.17 -16.53 -16.64
N ARG A 511 -15.02 -17.09 -16.30
CA ARG A 511 -14.51 -17.20 -14.93
C ARG A 511 -13.14 -16.56 -14.83
N PHE A 512 -12.84 -15.99 -13.67
CA PHE A 512 -11.58 -15.28 -13.42
C PHE A 512 -10.85 -15.82 -12.20
N ARG A 513 -9.52 -15.91 -12.27
CA ARG A 513 -8.68 -16.26 -11.12
C ARG A 513 -7.99 -14.99 -10.61
N PRO A 514 -8.03 -14.69 -9.31
CA PRO A 514 -7.27 -13.59 -8.77
C PRO A 514 -5.77 -13.88 -8.93
N GLU A 515 -5.01 -12.89 -9.34
CA GLU A 515 -3.56 -12.94 -9.45
C GLU A 515 -2.96 -11.79 -8.66
N VAL A 516 -1.99 -12.12 -7.80
CA VAL A 516 -1.15 -11.13 -7.13
C VAL A 516 0.17 -11.05 -7.89
N SER A 517 0.56 -9.83 -8.25
CA SER A 517 1.81 -9.54 -8.96
C SER A 517 2.65 -8.51 -8.23
N LEU A 518 3.97 -8.74 -8.18
CA LEU A 518 4.98 -7.81 -7.68
C LEU A 518 5.85 -7.35 -8.86
N ASP A 519 5.82 -6.05 -9.16
CA ASP A 519 6.51 -5.43 -10.31
C ASP A 519 6.25 -6.17 -11.63
N GLY A 520 5.01 -6.60 -11.85
CA GLY A 520 4.57 -7.33 -13.04
C GLY A 520 4.93 -8.82 -13.07
N ARG A 521 5.54 -9.37 -12.02
CA ARG A 521 5.78 -10.81 -11.87
C ARG A 521 4.68 -11.44 -11.02
N SER A 522 4.03 -12.46 -11.55
CA SER A 522 3.04 -13.27 -10.82
C SER A 522 3.68 -13.95 -9.62
N VAL A 523 3.19 -13.67 -8.41
CA VAL A 523 3.65 -14.30 -7.16
C VAL A 523 2.64 -15.31 -6.61
N ALA A 524 1.36 -15.14 -6.91
CA ALA A 524 0.30 -16.07 -6.51
C ALA A 524 -0.91 -15.98 -7.45
N VAL A 525 -1.58 -17.12 -7.68
CA VAL A 525 -2.82 -17.22 -8.46
C VAL A 525 -3.83 -18.09 -7.71
N GLY A 526 -5.04 -17.59 -7.50
CA GLY A 526 -6.07 -18.25 -6.70
C GLY A 526 -7.03 -19.11 -7.52
N GLU A 527 -8.18 -19.46 -6.95
CA GLU A 527 -9.20 -20.29 -7.60
C GLU A 527 -10.15 -19.49 -8.53
N PRO A 528 -10.87 -20.16 -9.46
CA PRO A 528 -11.83 -19.49 -10.35
C PRO A 528 -13.05 -18.90 -9.62
N LEU A 529 -13.34 -17.63 -9.89
CA LEU A 529 -14.43 -16.84 -9.32
C LEU A 529 -15.39 -16.32 -10.40
N ALA A 530 -16.61 -15.97 -9.97
CA ALA A 530 -17.64 -15.36 -10.80
C ALA A 530 -17.36 -13.86 -11.02
N PRO A 531 -17.39 -13.35 -12.26
CA PRO A 531 -17.19 -11.92 -12.52
C PRO A 531 -18.27 -11.05 -11.87
N GLY A 532 -17.87 -9.87 -11.38
CA GLY A 532 -18.78 -8.90 -10.76
C GLY A 532 -19.23 -9.26 -9.34
N GLU A 533 -18.80 -10.40 -8.78
CA GLU A 533 -18.94 -10.67 -7.34
C GLU A 533 -17.88 -9.94 -6.54
N TRP A 534 -18.15 -9.72 -5.26
CA TRP A 534 -17.23 -9.03 -4.36
C TRP A 534 -16.29 -10.02 -3.68
N VAL A 535 -15.00 -9.71 -3.70
CA VAL A 535 -13.98 -10.35 -2.85
C VAL A 535 -13.46 -9.36 -1.82
N SER A 536 -13.06 -9.87 -0.66
CA SER A 536 -12.31 -9.11 0.32
C SER A 536 -10.82 -9.19 0.00
N LEU A 537 -10.17 -8.02 -0.04
CA LEU A 537 -8.72 -7.88 0.03
C LEU A 537 -8.36 -7.58 1.47
N ARG A 538 -7.54 -8.42 2.09
CA ARG A 538 -7.10 -8.26 3.48
C ARG A 538 -5.59 -8.24 3.55
N LEU A 539 -5.03 -7.18 4.12
CA LEU A 539 -3.61 -7.07 4.38
C LEU A 539 -3.37 -7.09 5.90
N ARG A 540 -2.51 -8.00 6.35
CA ARG A 540 -2.06 -8.11 7.73
C ARG A 540 -0.61 -7.68 7.85
N LEU A 541 -0.33 -6.82 8.82
CA LEU A 541 1.01 -6.35 9.18
C LEU A 541 1.28 -6.72 10.64
N PRO A 542 2.34 -7.49 10.93
CA PRO A 542 2.73 -7.80 12.30
C PRO A 542 3.32 -6.55 12.97
N THR A 543 3.01 -6.35 14.25
CA THR A 543 3.42 -5.20 15.05
C THR A 543 3.90 -5.68 16.43
N GLY A 544 5.06 -6.32 16.48
CA GLY A 544 5.52 -7.00 17.69
C GLY A 544 4.65 -8.24 17.98
N GLU A 545 3.94 -8.25 19.10
CA GLU A 545 3.01 -9.35 19.48
C GLU A 545 1.61 -9.21 18.86
N ASP A 546 1.26 -8.02 18.38
CA ASP A 546 -0.04 -7.75 17.76
C ASP A 546 0.02 -7.86 16.23
N VAL A 547 -1.15 -7.92 15.59
CA VAL A 547 -1.29 -7.84 14.14
C VAL A 547 -2.31 -6.77 13.80
N VAL A 548 -1.93 -5.84 12.92
CA VAL A 548 -2.84 -4.85 12.38
C VAL A 548 -3.39 -5.36 11.05
N GLU A 549 -4.71 -5.31 10.92
CA GLU A 549 -5.43 -5.79 9.75
C GLU A 549 -6.19 -4.65 9.08
N VAL A 550 -5.93 -4.46 7.79
CA VAL A 550 -6.69 -3.55 6.93
C VAL A 550 -7.35 -4.33 5.81
N SER A 551 -8.56 -3.93 5.44
CA SER A 551 -9.34 -4.66 4.45
C SER A 551 -10.12 -3.74 3.55
N GLN A 552 -10.22 -4.12 2.28
CA GLN A 552 -11.08 -3.49 1.29
C GLN A 552 -11.85 -4.53 0.48
N ARG A 553 -12.80 -4.07 -0.35
CA ARG A 553 -13.55 -4.93 -1.26
C ARG A 553 -13.21 -4.60 -2.71
N LEU A 554 -13.04 -5.64 -3.52
CA LEU A 554 -12.80 -5.53 -4.95
C LEU A 554 -13.81 -6.41 -5.69
N GLN A 555 -14.34 -5.94 -6.81
CA GLN A 555 -15.16 -6.80 -7.67
C GLN A 555 -14.27 -7.68 -8.54
N VAL A 556 -14.66 -8.94 -8.73
CA VAL A 556 -13.99 -9.87 -9.62
C VAL A 556 -14.02 -9.34 -11.05
N GLY A 557 -12.84 -9.21 -11.65
CA GLY A 557 -12.62 -8.54 -12.94
C GLY A 557 -12.15 -7.08 -12.82
N GLY A 558 -12.06 -6.56 -11.59
CA GLY A 558 -11.46 -5.25 -11.31
C GLY A 558 -9.93 -5.33 -11.19
N TYR A 559 -9.33 -4.24 -10.73
CA TYR A 559 -7.89 -4.11 -10.55
C TYR A 559 -7.62 -3.33 -9.26
N ALA A 560 -6.64 -3.76 -8.48
CA ALA A 560 -6.20 -3.08 -7.28
C ALA A 560 -4.69 -2.90 -7.26
N ALA A 561 -4.23 -1.74 -6.77
CA ALA A 561 -2.87 -1.53 -6.32
C ALA A 561 -2.87 -1.36 -4.80
N VAL A 562 -2.03 -2.12 -4.12
CA VAL A 562 -1.82 -2.01 -2.67
C VAL A 562 -0.57 -1.18 -2.46
N VAL A 563 -0.70 -0.06 -1.76
CA VAL A 563 0.39 0.90 -1.55
C VAL A 563 0.82 0.89 -0.10
N LEU A 564 2.10 0.59 0.14
CA LEU A 564 2.75 0.82 1.42
C LEU A 564 3.65 2.05 1.32
N SER A 565 3.56 2.95 2.28
CA SER A 565 4.33 4.19 2.29
C SER A 565 4.91 4.52 3.65
N GLN A 566 6.14 5.02 3.64
CA GLN A 566 6.81 5.59 4.81
C GLN A 566 7.29 7.01 4.53
N THR A 567 7.66 7.73 5.58
CA THR A 567 8.23 9.09 5.51
C THR A 567 9.42 9.19 4.56
N GLY A 568 9.60 10.38 3.99
CA GLY A 568 10.74 10.72 3.14
C GLY A 568 10.41 10.79 1.66
N PRO A 569 11.22 11.53 0.89
CA PRO A 569 11.00 11.72 -0.52
C PRO A 569 11.23 10.40 -1.26
N VAL A 570 10.23 9.90 -1.97
CA VAL A 570 10.39 8.76 -2.88
C VAL A 570 10.02 9.25 -4.27
N SER A 571 11.02 9.53 -5.11
CA SER A 571 10.77 10.04 -6.46
C SER A 571 9.91 9.06 -7.26
N SER A 572 8.87 9.55 -7.94
CA SER A 572 7.98 8.70 -8.75
C SER A 572 8.68 7.95 -9.89
N GLU A 573 9.84 8.45 -10.35
CA GLU A 573 10.74 7.85 -11.35
C GLU A 573 11.58 6.68 -10.82
N SER A 574 11.66 6.50 -9.50
CA SER A 574 12.45 5.46 -8.83
C SER A 574 11.69 4.14 -8.71
N LEU A 575 10.98 3.70 -9.75
CA LEU A 575 10.41 2.37 -9.78
C LEU A 575 11.24 1.46 -10.67
N PRO A 576 11.31 0.14 -10.37
CA PRO A 576 11.81 -0.82 -11.35
C PRO A 576 11.10 -0.58 -12.69
N PRO A 577 11.84 -0.53 -13.81
CA PRO A 577 11.24 -0.36 -15.12
C PRO A 577 10.17 -1.43 -15.30
N PRO A 578 9.01 -1.08 -15.91
CA PRO A 578 7.95 -2.06 -16.08
C PRO A 578 8.46 -3.22 -16.92
N LEU A 579 8.09 -4.43 -16.52
CA LEU A 579 8.27 -5.59 -17.38
C LEU A 579 7.35 -5.46 -18.59
N ASP A 580 7.74 -6.05 -19.72
CA ASP A 580 6.89 -6.09 -20.92
C ASP A 580 5.53 -6.76 -20.66
N SER A 581 5.46 -7.61 -19.63
CA SER A 581 4.23 -8.27 -19.17
C SER A 581 3.40 -7.43 -18.20
N GLU A 582 3.89 -6.29 -17.72
CA GLU A 582 3.20 -5.49 -16.73
C GLU A 582 2.18 -4.54 -17.38
N PRO A 583 0.90 -4.63 -17.02
CA PRO A 583 -0.10 -3.76 -17.64
C PRO A 583 0.03 -2.29 -17.26
N GLU A 584 -0.35 -1.39 -18.18
CA GLU A 584 -0.31 0.05 -17.92
C GLU A 584 -1.27 0.47 -16.79
N ALA A 585 -2.44 -0.17 -16.66
CA ALA A 585 -3.36 0.06 -15.55
C ALA A 585 -2.70 -0.17 -14.17
N ALA A 586 -1.86 -1.21 -14.05
CA ALA A 586 -1.08 -1.52 -12.85
C ALA A 586 -0.23 -0.31 -12.43
N ARG A 587 0.49 0.24 -13.40
CA ARG A 587 1.38 1.39 -13.21
C ARG A 587 0.61 2.65 -12.85
N LEU A 588 -0.50 2.92 -13.54
CA LEU A 588 -1.31 4.11 -13.29
C LEU A 588 -1.91 4.12 -11.88
N LEU A 589 -2.47 3.01 -11.42
CA LEU A 589 -3.08 2.89 -10.10
C LEU A 589 -2.02 2.95 -8.99
N ALA A 590 -0.91 2.21 -9.14
CA ALA A 590 0.20 2.25 -8.18
C ALA A 590 0.82 3.65 -8.08
N ASN A 591 1.01 4.34 -9.22
CA ASN A 591 1.55 5.69 -9.24
C ASN A 591 0.57 6.71 -8.64
N LEU A 592 -0.75 6.53 -8.82
CA LEU A 592 -1.76 7.38 -8.19
C LEU A 592 -1.63 7.32 -6.66
N GLY A 593 -1.66 6.11 -6.08
CA GLY A 593 -1.56 5.94 -4.63
C GLY A 593 -0.21 6.39 -4.08
N ARG A 594 0.91 6.12 -4.78
CA ARG A 594 2.23 6.60 -4.34
C ARG A 594 2.32 8.12 -4.33
N ARG A 595 1.80 8.81 -5.35
CA ARG A 595 1.78 10.28 -5.37
C ARG A 595 0.94 10.85 -4.23
N TYR A 596 -0.23 10.25 -3.98
CA TYR A 596 -1.07 10.63 -2.84
C TYR A 596 -0.31 10.52 -1.52
N TYR A 597 0.29 9.37 -1.23
CA TYR A 597 1.02 9.18 0.03
C TYR A 597 2.30 10.00 0.12
N GLN A 598 2.99 10.24 -1.00
CA GLN A 598 4.15 11.12 -1.03
C GLN A 598 3.75 12.54 -0.64
N GLN A 599 2.71 13.09 -1.28
CA GLN A 599 2.19 14.41 -0.93
C GLN A 599 1.74 14.45 0.54
N TRP A 600 1.02 13.43 1.00
CA TRP A 600 0.56 13.39 2.39
C TRP A 600 1.71 13.29 3.40
N ASN A 601 2.79 12.58 3.07
CA ASN A 601 4.01 12.53 3.88
C ASN A 601 4.72 13.88 3.95
N ASP A 602 4.86 14.55 2.82
CA ASP A 602 5.52 15.86 2.73
C ASP A 602 4.71 16.94 3.47
N ASP A 603 3.38 16.90 3.33
CA ASP A 603 2.47 17.80 4.03
C ASP A 603 2.47 17.54 5.54
N ALA A 604 2.44 16.27 5.96
CA ALA A 604 2.51 15.89 7.37
C ALA A 604 3.85 16.28 7.99
N HIS A 605 4.95 16.19 7.23
CA HIS A 605 6.25 16.66 7.67
C HIS A 605 6.23 18.17 7.87
N THR A 606 5.69 18.92 6.92
CA THR A 606 5.56 20.39 7.01
C THR A 606 4.72 20.81 8.21
N LEU A 607 3.56 20.18 8.45
CA LEU A 607 2.73 20.42 9.63
C LEU A 607 3.48 20.15 10.93
N ALA A 608 4.26 19.06 10.99
CA ALA A 608 5.08 18.74 12.15
C ALA A 608 6.17 19.78 12.40
N LEU A 609 6.76 20.35 11.34
CA LEU A 609 7.76 21.43 11.45
C LEU A 609 7.13 22.73 11.96
N LEU A 610 5.97 23.12 11.41
CA LEU A 610 5.22 24.29 11.89
C LEU A 610 4.81 24.14 13.37
N ALA A 611 4.52 22.92 13.80
CA ALA A 611 4.19 22.61 15.20
C ALA A 611 5.44 22.48 16.11
N ASP A 612 6.66 22.43 15.56
CA ASP A 612 7.90 22.03 16.22
C ASP A 612 7.81 20.67 16.94
N GLU A 613 7.17 19.71 16.28
CA GLU A 613 6.93 18.37 16.81
C GLU A 613 7.79 17.32 16.12
N THR A 614 8.08 16.23 16.83
CA THR A 614 8.78 15.06 16.27
C THR A 614 7.78 13.95 16.04
N VAL A 615 7.55 13.54 14.79
CA VAL A 615 6.59 12.49 14.48
C VAL A 615 7.33 11.19 14.18
N VAL A 616 6.98 10.13 14.90
CA VAL A 616 7.44 8.77 14.61
C VAL A 616 6.36 8.04 13.83
N GLN A 617 6.77 7.32 12.79
CA GLN A 617 5.91 6.42 12.03
C GLN A 617 6.43 4.99 12.24
N PRO A 618 5.89 4.24 13.24
CA PRO A 618 6.40 2.91 13.57
C PRO A 618 6.02 1.85 12.54
N LEU A 619 4.98 2.11 11.73
CA LEU A 619 4.45 1.19 10.73
C LEU A 619 4.24 1.91 9.40
N PRO A 620 4.39 1.22 8.26
CA PRO A 620 4.09 1.82 6.97
C PRO A 620 2.59 2.16 6.91
N ALA A 621 2.29 3.30 6.31
CA ALA A 621 0.94 3.66 5.93
C ALA A 621 0.48 2.72 4.81
N VAL A 622 -0.79 2.35 4.82
CA VAL A 622 -1.38 1.43 3.84
C VAL A 622 -2.57 2.09 3.18
N GLY A 623 -2.65 2.01 1.85
CA GLY A 623 -3.84 2.36 1.11
C GLY A 623 -4.10 1.45 -0.07
N PHE A 624 -5.33 1.49 -0.55
CA PHE A 624 -5.80 0.71 -1.68
C PHE A 624 -6.23 1.65 -2.80
N VAL A 625 -5.73 1.42 -4.01
CA VAL A 625 -6.22 2.11 -5.21
C VAL A 625 -6.93 1.08 -6.06
N LEU A 626 -8.24 1.23 -6.22
CA LEU A 626 -9.14 0.20 -6.73
C LEU A 626 -9.90 0.74 -7.93
N SER A 627 -10.05 -0.06 -8.98
CA SER A 627 -11.07 0.20 -10.00
C SER A 627 -12.45 -0.07 -9.41
N GLN A 628 -13.37 0.86 -9.59
CA GLN A 628 -14.79 0.67 -9.29
C GLN A 628 -15.50 0.27 -10.58
N LEU A 629 -16.18 -0.88 -10.56
CA LEU A 629 -16.90 -1.39 -11.73
C LEU A 629 -18.40 -1.14 -11.56
N ASP A 630 -19.04 -0.86 -12.68
CA ASP A 630 -20.49 -0.93 -12.82
C ASP A 630 -20.83 -2.29 -13.46
N VAL A 631 -21.61 -3.11 -12.74
CA VAL A 631 -22.00 -4.45 -13.18
C VAL A 631 -23.47 -4.42 -13.59
N GLU A 632 -23.73 -4.42 -14.89
CA GLU A 632 -25.10 -4.49 -15.40
C GLU A 632 -25.62 -5.92 -15.28
N ARG A 633 -26.67 -6.12 -14.48
CA ARG A 633 -27.28 -7.44 -14.24
C ARG A 633 -28.63 -7.59 -14.93
N ILE A 634 -28.90 -8.79 -15.43
CA ILE A 634 -30.21 -9.20 -15.95
C ILE A 634 -30.63 -10.47 -15.21
N GLU A 635 -31.74 -10.43 -14.49
CA GLU A 635 -32.25 -11.54 -13.67
C GLU A 635 -31.20 -12.08 -12.67
N GLY A 636 -30.39 -11.18 -12.11
CA GLY A 636 -29.27 -11.50 -11.21
C GLY A 636 -27.97 -11.91 -11.92
N LEU A 637 -28.02 -12.26 -13.22
CA LEU A 637 -26.84 -12.62 -13.99
C LEU A 637 -26.01 -11.38 -14.36
N PRO A 638 -24.70 -11.35 -14.12
CA PRO A 638 -23.84 -10.26 -14.58
C PRO A 638 -23.72 -10.36 -16.11
N LEU A 639 -24.26 -9.37 -16.82
CA LEU A 639 -24.21 -9.34 -18.28
C LEU A 639 -22.99 -8.55 -18.77
N ARG A 640 -22.83 -7.31 -18.28
CA ARG A 640 -21.78 -6.41 -18.72
C ARG A 640 -21.06 -5.83 -17.52
N ILE A 641 -19.76 -5.72 -17.62
CA ILE A 641 -18.91 -5.04 -16.64
C ILE A 641 -18.30 -3.84 -17.37
N SER A 642 -18.41 -2.66 -16.76
CA SER A 642 -17.77 -1.45 -17.25
C SER A 642 -17.04 -0.73 -16.12
N LEU A 643 -15.99 0.02 -16.46
CA LEU A 643 -15.36 0.95 -15.53
C LEU A 643 -16.34 2.07 -15.16
N ASP A 644 -16.55 2.28 -13.87
CA ASP A 644 -17.23 3.47 -13.36
C ASP A 644 -16.21 4.55 -12.98
N SER A 645 -15.29 4.21 -12.07
CA SER A 645 -14.31 5.16 -11.56
C SER A 645 -13.06 4.46 -10.99
N VAL A 646 -12.13 5.24 -10.45
CA VAL A 646 -11.02 4.76 -9.62
C VAL A 646 -11.21 5.34 -8.22
N GLY A 647 -11.21 4.49 -7.21
CA GLY A 647 -11.21 4.88 -5.80
C GLY A 647 -9.82 4.78 -5.22
N LEU A 648 -9.43 5.77 -4.41
CA LEU A 648 -8.31 5.66 -3.48
C LEU A 648 -8.91 5.59 -2.07
N ASP A 649 -8.50 4.59 -1.31
CA ASP A 649 -8.85 4.43 0.11
C ASP A 649 -7.56 4.51 0.92
N ALA A 650 -7.41 5.59 1.67
CA ALA A 650 -6.38 5.65 2.70
C ALA A 650 -6.80 4.73 3.85
N ALA A 651 -6.26 3.52 3.94
CA ALA A 651 -6.76 2.52 4.88
C ALA A 651 -6.18 2.69 6.29
N MET A 652 -4.90 3.04 6.39
CA MET A 652 -4.21 3.21 7.68
C MET A 652 -2.99 4.11 7.56
N ARG A 653 -2.78 4.94 8.58
CA ARG A 653 -1.56 5.69 8.83
C ARG A 653 -1.34 5.80 10.34
N VAL A 654 -0.31 5.15 10.86
CA VAL A 654 0.04 5.19 12.28
C VAL A 654 1.09 6.25 12.53
N LEU A 655 0.75 7.27 13.32
CA LEU A 655 1.66 8.36 13.68
C LEU A 655 1.69 8.53 15.19
N ALA A 656 2.88 8.70 15.75
CA ALA A 656 3.10 8.94 17.16
C ALA A 656 3.91 10.22 17.37
N PRO A 657 3.24 11.39 17.51
CA PRO A 657 3.90 12.68 17.68
C PRO A 657 4.42 12.84 19.11
N LEU A 658 5.74 12.97 19.26
CA LEU A 658 6.43 13.33 20.50
C LEU A 658 6.35 14.83 20.75
N ALA A 659 5.21 15.20 21.34
CA ALA A 659 4.93 16.44 22.04
C ALA A 659 6.17 17.01 22.72
N ARG A 660 6.71 18.11 22.18
CA ARG A 660 7.52 19.05 22.96
C ARG A 660 6.65 20.05 23.70
N ASN A 661 5.43 20.28 23.20
CA ASN A 661 4.39 21.11 23.79
C ASN A 661 3.07 20.31 23.98
N ASP A 662 2.09 20.83 24.70
CA ASP A 662 0.86 20.12 25.14
C ASP A 662 -0.15 19.68 24.04
N LEU A 663 0.18 19.72 22.73
CA LEU A 663 -0.81 19.56 21.62
C LEU A 663 -0.55 18.41 20.60
N PRO A 664 -0.22 17.16 21.01
CA PRO A 664 -0.03 16.06 20.07
C PRO A 664 -1.31 15.65 19.31
N ALA A 665 -2.50 15.88 19.88
CA ALA A 665 -3.78 15.53 19.26
C ALA A 665 -4.13 16.46 18.08
N ASP A 666 -3.86 17.75 18.22
CA ASP A 666 -4.18 18.77 17.22
C ASP A 666 -3.36 18.59 15.94
N LEU A 667 -2.08 18.23 16.07
CA LEU A 667 -1.25 17.91 14.91
C LEU A 667 -1.82 16.71 14.13
N LEU A 668 -2.24 15.64 14.82
CA LEU A 668 -2.81 14.47 14.16
C LEU A 668 -4.12 14.79 13.44
N ARG A 669 -4.95 15.64 14.04
CA ARG A 669 -6.20 16.13 13.45
C ARG A 669 -5.96 16.92 12.17
N LEU A 670 -5.02 17.87 12.18
CA LEU A 670 -4.63 18.63 10.98
C LEU A 670 -4.06 17.72 9.88
N ILE A 671 -3.21 16.75 10.24
CA ILE A 671 -2.68 15.76 9.29
C ILE A 671 -3.80 14.91 8.69
N ALA A 672 -4.78 14.50 9.51
CA ALA A 672 -5.94 13.74 9.05
C ALA A 672 -6.81 14.57 8.09
N LEU A 673 -7.12 15.83 8.45
CA LEU A 673 -7.89 16.74 7.61
C LEU A 673 -7.21 17.00 6.25
N GLN A 674 -5.88 17.16 6.24
CA GLN A 674 -5.11 17.28 5.01
C GLN A 674 -5.22 16.00 4.17
N GLY A 675 -5.03 14.83 4.77
CA GLY A 675 -5.13 13.54 4.09
C GLY A 675 -6.49 13.30 3.45
N SER A 676 -7.57 13.60 4.16
CA SER A 676 -8.94 13.52 3.64
C SER A 676 -9.19 14.51 2.49
N THR A 677 -8.60 15.71 2.57
CA THR A 677 -8.71 16.70 1.48
C THR A 677 -7.96 16.25 0.22
N LEU A 678 -6.79 15.64 0.39
CA LEU A 678 -6.02 15.06 -0.72
C LEU A 678 -6.73 13.87 -1.38
N GLU A 679 -7.46 13.07 -0.61
CA GLU A 679 -8.19 11.89 -1.09
C GLU A 679 -9.43 12.27 -1.90
N ALA A 680 -10.04 13.42 -1.60
CA ALA A 680 -11.22 13.94 -2.31
C ALA A 680 -10.90 14.63 -3.66
N ARG A 681 -9.62 14.82 -4.01
CA ARG A 681 -9.16 15.43 -5.26
C ARG A 681 -9.01 14.40 -6.37
#